data_AF-A0A8S9KVZ1-F1
#
_entry.id   AF-A0A8S9KVZ1-F1
#
_cell.length_a   1.000
_cell.length_b   1.000
_cell.length_c   1.000
_cell.angle_alpha   90.00
_cell.angle_beta   90.00
_cell.angle_gamma   90.00
#
_symmetry.space_group_name_H-M   'P 1'
#
loop_
_entity.id
_entity.type
_entity.pdbx_description
1 polymer ?
#
loop_
_entity_poly.entity_id
_entity_poly.type
_entity_poly.pdbx_seq_one_letter_code
_entity_poly.pdbx_strand_id
1 'polypeptide(L)'
;MRVNLGKAIDKLHSQASELLVFTHQWRDLEDDLKSVQGQVEKRFMELESREAELRNRSFAIDTIGDLEVKADGLRREIKDKEEVLKMLVEECAVKQRSKESQLDEMMESMRKTQAELAQMETKIERLRVEVTVEMRHLGRAQTLRRELDEENERKTRDLTLVQEKVVECGKLLETRSLELTKTQGELGLKVEQLGHVKIELTTKMKHLERIQTRNRKLEDDIERKRKDLAAVLDKTAECGKKLEARSSKLVSKEKKLQELSLDIDLKEDIAISLDNEMEKTCQNTESKAKELENIERMIHEQSGHYESIKLLIQEHTEELASKEKRHKEITEAIHKLSCKQLSKEERYIAEHESTEKELKSLKAILTERDKQIEEGEKQLQYLSHSNNELIRKLTGRQEQFRSRQSSTTDLIAEQDSVKKKLRSVKDVFRQCSQNLCNKEKELKSLESVLTVRNKQVEEGEKKIQDLNNSKEELVRQVKVRQEQVCSVEKAIRESTDKLGAKRKYCEQVQRSITDLTVVLKSKACHLSSVKKEIQESLEDLQSIKEQKVRLKASLMEHEQGLELKQKELDEKDQKLKATEQELAKWVKDYDAVAKQLSNLCQERNMDVHKPTGNSRKRGRYDESLSQSLDVETHGKENTCNFENQRSQDKFKIDQIWAVYSEGMPRKYAQIKRIDTSPEFKLHVAPLELYLPPNLMTHPVSCGRFKLKTGIAEVLAPSSFSHEVKAVKSNVNRFELYPRKGEIWALYKNWNITNCADGSEEEDLEIVEVVETKEQSIQAMLLTAKVFSKVLYGRCLESKDGFVEIPKKEVNRFSHQIPAVRRERSATRLGDCEWWEVDSKAVLDLNPKKHKSITIGTSSSPSLSSI
;
A
#
# COMPACT_ATOMS: atom_id res chain seq x y z
N MET A 1 9.54 205.34 73.48
CA MET A 1 9.14 206.56 72.73
C MET A 1 9.74 206.46 71.33
N ARG A 2 9.02 206.60 70.22
CA ARG A 2 7.58 206.35 69.94
C ARG A 2 7.43 206.26 68.40
N VAL A 3 6.51 205.40 67.91
CA VAL A 3 5.91 205.46 66.55
C VAL A 3 6.89 205.49 65.35
N ASN A 4 7.81 204.52 65.25
CA ASN A 4 8.36 204.14 63.92
C ASN A 4 8.73 202.64 63.78
N LEU A 5 8.28 201.78 64.73
CA LEU A 5 8.67 200.37 64.80
C LEU A 5 7.61 199.39 64.27
N GLY A 6 6.35 199.82 64.09
CA GLY A 6 5.24 198.94 63.70
C GLY A 6 5.31 198.49 62.23
N LYS A 7 5.27 199.45 61.30
CA LYS A 7 5.17 199.18 59.84
C LYS A 7 6.33 198.38 59.22
N ALA A 8 7.43 198.15 59.94
CA ALA A 8 8.55 197.33 59.49
C ALA A 8 8.37 195.84 59.83
N ILE A 9 7.77 195.53 60.98
CA ILE A 9 7.62 194.15 61.48
C ILE A 9 6.55 193.41 60.68
N ASP A 10 5.41 194.06 60.43
CA ASP A 10 4.30 193.47 59.66
C ASP A 10 4.74 193.07 58.24
N LYS A 11 5.65 193.85 57.63
CA LYS A 11 6.15 193.57 56.28
C LYS A 11 7.07 192.35 56.22
N LEU A 12 7.90 192.12 57.25
CA LEU A 12 8.70 190.90 57.36
C LEU A 12 7.83 189.65 57.62
N HIS A 13 6.75 189.79 58.40
CA HIS A 13 5.84 188.67 58.68
C HIS A 13 5.11 188.18 57.41
N SER A 14 4.74 189.10 56.52
CA SER A 14 4.15 188.75 55.21
C SER A 14 5.12 187.96 54.33
N GLN A 15 6.38 188.39 54.22
CA GLN A 15 7.37 187.74 53.33
C GLN A 15 7.86 186.38 53.86
N ALA A 16 7.88 186.17 55.18
CA ALA A 16 8.17 184.87 55.77
C ALA A 16 7.07 183.83 55.47
N SER A 17 5.82 184.27 55.32
CA SER A 17 4.66 183.39 55.10
C SER A 17 4.66 182.79 53.69
N GLU A 18 5.03 183.56 52.66
CA GLU A 18 5.09 183.08 51.27
C GLU A 18 6.17 182.01 51.07
N LEU A 19 7.34 182.16 51.73
CA LEU A 19 8.43 181.17 51.70
C LEU A 19 8.07 179.84 52.37
N LEU A 20 7.21 179.86 53.41
CA LEU A 20 6.73 178.66 54.08
C LEU A 20 5.73 177.87 53.22
N VAL A 21 4.89 178.55 52.43
CA VAL A 21 4.00 177.88 51.46
C VAL A 21 4.83 177.21 50.35
N PHE A 22 5.83 177.91 49.81
CA PHE A 22 6.69 177.37 48.75
C PHE A 22 7.50 176.14 49.23
N THR A 23 8.01 176.15 50.47
CA THR A 23 8.74 174.99 51.03
C THR A 23 7.84 173.81 51.38
N HIS A 24 6.53 174.00 51.58
CA HIS A 24 5.58 172.89 51.68
C HIS A 24 5.29 172.29 50.31
N GLN A 25 4.94 173.13 49.32
CA GLN A 25 4.67 172.69 47.94
C GLN A 25 5.87 171.98 47.31
N TRP A 26 7.10 172.42 47.60
CA TRP A 26 8.31 171.75 47.13
C TRP A 26 8.47 170.35 47.72
N ARG A 27 8.11 170.14 49.00
CA ARG A 27 8.15 168.82 49.65
C ARG A 27 7.11 167.88 49.04
N ASP A 28 5.88 168.37 48.86
CA ASP A 28 4.80 167.57 48.28
C ASP A 28 5.18 167.12 46.85
N LEU A 29 5.79 168.01 46.06
CA LEU A 29 6.34 167.69 44.73
C LEU A 29 7.52 166.70 44.78
N GLU A 30 8.41 166.83 45.78
CA GLU A 30 9.56 165.92 45.96
C GLU A 30 9.10 164.51 46.36
N ASP A 31 8.05 164.39 47.16
CA ASP A 31 7.47 163.11 47.58
C ASP A 31 6.59 162.49 46.48
N ASP A 32 5.88 163.30 45.66
CA ASP A 32 5.26 162.83 44.41
C ASP A 32 6.31 162.33 43.40
N LEU A 33 7.45 163.01 43.26
CA LEU A 33 8.55 162.55 42.40
C LEU A 33 9.15 161.23 42.88
N LYS A 34 9.32 161.03 44.20
CA LYS A 34 9.73 159.74 44.78
C LYS A 34 8.67 158.66 44.57
N SER A 35 7.39 159.00 44.67
CA SER A 35 6.26 158.10 44.41
C SER A 35 6.25 157.63 42.94
N VAL A 36 6.43 158.56 41.99
CA VAL A 36 6.56 158.25 40.55
C VAL A 36 7.82 157.43 40.28
N GLN A 37 8.97 157.78 40.87
CA GLN A 37 10.20 157.00 40.75
C GLN A 37 9.99 155.55 41.24
N GLY A 38 9.42 155.37 42.43
CA GLY A 38 9.12 154.03 42.98
C GLY A 38 8.12 153.24 42.13
N GLN A 39 7.15 153.90 41.47
CA GLN A 39 6.27 153.24 40.51
C GLN A 39 6.99 152.85 39.22
N VAL A 40 7.92 153.68 38.72
CA VAL A 40 8.73 153.39 37.53
C VAL A 40 9.72 152.26 37.80
N GLU A 41 10.42 152.28 38.93
CA GLU A 41 11.31 151.20 39.38
C GLU A 41 10.53 149.88 39.56
N LYS A 42 9.35 149.92 40.19
CA LYS A 42 8.48 148.75 40.30
C LYS A 42 8.05 148.22 38.92
N ARG A 43 7.64 149.11 38.00
CA ARG A 43 7.29 148.75 36.61
C ARG A 43 8.48 148.16 35.85
N PHE A 44 9.70 148.63 36.11
CA PHE A 44 10.91 148.10 35.51
C PHE A 44 11.17 146.67 36.00
N MET A 45 11.13 146.42 37.31
CA MET A 45 11.27 145.08 37.90
C MET A 45 10.15 144.12 37.43
N GLU A 46 8.91 144.60 37.30
CA GLU A 46 7.79 143.84 36.72
C GLU A 46 8.04 143.48 35.23
N LEU A 47 8.70 144.35 34.47
CA LEU A 47 9.06 144.10 33.06
C LEU A 47 10.25 143.17 32.92
N GLU A 48 11.32 143.32 33.71
CA GLU A 48 12.46 142.39 33.72
C GLU A 48 12.03 140.97 34.11
N SER A 49 11.19 140.83 35.14
CA SER A 49 10.61 139.55 35.53
C SER A 49 9.78 138.91 34.41
N ARG A 50 9.08 139.74 33.61
CA ARG A 50 8.25 139.27 32.49
C ARG A 50 9.06 138.96 31.24
N GLU A 51 10.16 139.67 31.00
CA GLU A 51 11.12 139.33 29.95
C GLU A 51 11.83 138.00 30.27
N ALA A 52 12.25 137.79 31.52
CA ALA A 52 12.81 136.52 31.98
C ALA A 52 11.80 135.37 31.80
N GLU A 53 10.52 135.58 32.12
CA GLU A 53 9.47 134.60 31.87
C GLU A 53 9.29 134.31 30.37
N LEU A 54 9.31 135.34 29.51
CA LEU A 54 9.21 135.17 28.05
C LEU A 54 10.43 134.47 27.46
N ARG A 55 11.66 134.74 27.94
CA ARG A 55 12.87 133.99 27.56
C ARG A 55 12.76 132.51 27.93
N ASN A 56 12.28 132.20 29.14
CA ASN A 56 12.04 130.82 29.56
C ASN A 56 10.94 130.12 28.73
N ARG A 57 9.88 130.86 28.35
CA ARG A 57 8.84 130.36 27.42
C ARG A 57 9.38 130.15 25.99
N SER A 58 10.32 130.98 25.53
CA SER A 58 11.01 130.77 24.23
C SER A 58 11.82 129.47 24.26
N PHE A 59 12.61 129.26 25.30
CA PHE A 59 13.38 128.02 25.47
C PHE A 59 12.47 126.77 25.54
N ALA A 60 11.28 126.89 26.14
CA ALA A 60 10.27 125.83 26.10
C ALA A 60 9.72 125.58 24.68
N ILE A 61 9.56 126.60 23.84
CA ILE A 61 9.18 126.46 22.43
C ILE A 61 10.29 125.78 21.63
N ASP A 62 11.56 126.09 21.89
CA ASP A 62 12.70 125.39 21.27
C ASP A 62 12.66 123.87 21.59
N THR A 63 12.32 123.49 22.84
CA THR A 63 12.12 122.06 23.19
C THR A 63 10.89 121.42 22.54
N ILE A 64 9.90 122.19 22.06
CA ILE A 64 8.81 121.64 21.22
C ILE A 64 9.36 121.29 19.83
N GLY A 65 10.30 122.07 19.29
CA GLY A 65 11.01 121.73 18.05
C GLY A 65 11.76 120.40 18.14
N ASP A 66 12.50 120.17 19.23
CA ASP A 66 13.18 118.89 19.49
C ASP A 66 12.18 117.72 19.58
N LEU A 67 11.01 117.94 20.18
CA LEU A 67 9.95 116.94 20.28
C LEU A 67 9.29 116.65 18.93
N GLU A 68 9.10 117.64 18.07
CA GLU A 68 8.59 117.48 16.69
C GLU A 68 9.58 116.67 15.84
N VAL A 69 10.88 117.00 15.88
CA VAL A 69 11.94 116.25 15.20
C VAL A 69 12.01 114.80 15.69
N LYS A 70 11.82 114.57 17.01
CA LYS A 70 11.74 113.23 17.60
C LYS A 70 10.47 112.48 17.19
N ALA A 71 9.34 113.17 17.07
CA ALA A 71 8.10 112.61 16.53
C ALA A 71 8.26 112.23 15.05
N ASP A 72 8.92 113.04 14.22
CA ASP A 72 9.26 112.68 12.84
C ASP A 72 10.28 111.54 12.74
N GLY A 73 11.17 111.38 13.74
CA GLY A 73 11.98 110.18 13.89
C GLY A 73 11.12 108.93 14.06
N LEU A 74 10.20 108.96 15.04
CA LEU A 74 9.28 107.86 15.31
C LEU A 74 8.28 107.60 14.17
N ARG A 75 7.78 108.63 13.49
CA ARG A 75 6.90 108.51 12.31
C ARG A 75 7.60 107.79 11.16
N ARG A 76 8.89 108.05 10.93
CA ARG A 76 9.71 107.29 9.97
C ARG A 76 9.95 105.86 10.44
N GLU A 77 10.37 105.65 11.68
CA GLU A 77 10.62 104.31 12.24
C GLU A 77 9.36 103.42 12.22
N ILE A 78 8.17 103.99 12.44
CA ILE A 78 6.88 103.31 12.28
C ILE A 78 6.66 102.93 10.81
N LYS A 79 6.80 103.87 9.87
CA LYS A 79 6.60 103.61 8.43
C LYS A 79 7.57 102.56 7.88
N ASP A 80 8.83 102.59 8.31
CA ASP A 80 9.83 101.60 7.92
C ASP A 80 9.46 100.21 8.47
N LYS A 81 8.92 100.12 9.69
CA LYS A 81 8.37 98.88 10.26
C LYS A 81 7.08 98.43 9.57
N GLU A 82 6.22 99.34 9.13
CA GLU A 82 5.00 99.01 8.37
C GLU A 82 5.35 98.37 7.02
N GLU A 83 6.32 98.92 6.28
CA GLU A 83 6.78 98.31 5.02
C GLU A 83 7.53 96.98 5.24
N VAL A 84 8.31 96.84 6.33
CA VAL A 84 8.89 95.54 6.72
C VAL A 84 7.81 94.50 7.07
N LEU A 85 6.77 94.88 7.82
CA LEU A 85 5.63 94.01 8.12
C LEU A 85 4.87 93.62 6.84
N LYS A 86 4.68 94.56 5.91
CA LYS A 86 4.02 94.34 4.61
C LYS A 86 4.83 93.40 3.71
N MET A 87 6.16 93.51 3.69
CA MET A 87 7.03 92.52 3.03
C MET A 87 6.90 91.13 3.68
N LEU A 88 6.92 91.04 5.02
CA LEU A 88 6.78 89.77 5.73
C LEU A 88 5.40 89.12 5.55
N VAL A 89 4.33 89.92 5.42
CA VAL A 89 2.97 89.45 5.10
C VAL A 89 2.91 88.89 3.69
N GLU A 90 3.48 89.57 2.69
CA GLU A 90 3.53 89.02 1.32
C GLU A 90 4.42 87.77 1.24
N GLU A 91 5.56 87.75 1.94
CA GLU A 91 6.43 86.56 2.03
C GLU A 91 5.68 85.37 2.68
N CYS A 92 4.89 85.62 3.73
CA CYS A 92 4.01 84.61 4.32
C CYS A 92 2.90 84.18 3.36
N ALA A 93 2.28 85.10 2.61
CA ALA A 93 1.24 84.78 1.62
C ALA A 93 1.81 83.99 0.43
N VAL A 94 3.06 84.22 0.02
CA VAL A 94 3.77 83.41 -0.99
C VAL A 94 4.10 82.02 -0.43
N LYS A 95 4.60 81.93 0.81
CA LYS A 95 4.85 80.65 1.50
C LYS A 95 3.57 79.84 1.68
N GLN A 96 2.45 80.49 2.01
CA GLN A 96 1.13 79.87 2.12
C GLN A 96 0.68 79.30 0.77
N ARG A 97 0.64 80.12 -0.29
CA ARG A 97 0.28 79.67 -1.66
C ARG A 97 1.16 78.51 -2.15
N SER A 98 2.46 78.54 -1.84
CA SER A 98 3.38 77.44 -2.14
C SER A 98 3.04 76.16 -1.36
N LYS A 99 2.60 76.26 -0.10
CA LYS A 99 2.18 75.11 0.71
C LYS A 99 0.80 74.57 0.32
N GLU A 100 -0.11 75.43 -0.11
CA GLU A 100 -1.40 75.05 -0.68
C GLU A 100 -1.20 74.27 -2.00
N SER A 101 -0.36 74.77 -2.92
CA SER A 101 0.02 74.04 -4.14
C SER A 101 0.65 72.68 -3.87
N GLN A 102 1.55 72.58 -2.88
CA GLN A 102 2.15 71.31 -2.47
C GLN A 102 1.13 70.34 -1.83
N LEU A 103 0.11 70.87 -1.14
CA LEU A 103 -0.98 70.07 -0.60
C LEU A 103 -1.89 69.56 -1.72
N ASP A 104 -2.25 70.39 -2.70
CA ASP A 104 -3.07 69.98 -3.84
C ASP A 104 -2.38 68.93 -4.73
N GLU A 105 -1.08 69.09 -5.02
CA GLU A 105 -0.27 68.07 -5.71
C GLU A 105 -0.25 66.74 -4.95
N MET A 106 -0.10 66.78 -3.61
CA MET A 106 -0.13 65.58 -2.76
C MET A 106 -1.53 64.95 -2.71
N MET A 107 -2.59 65.77 -2.65
CA MET A 107 -3.98 65.31 -2.66
C MET A 107 -4.34 64.64 -3.99
N GLU A 108 -3.89 65.17 -5.13
CA GLU A 108 -4.15 64.58 -6.43
C GLU A 108 -3.33 63.30 -6.68
N SER A 109 -2.07 63.29 -6.24
CA SER A 109 -1.27 62.05 -6.17
C SER A 109 -1.97 60.97 -5.33
N MET A 110 -2.50 61.34 -4.16
CA MET A 110 -3.26 60.43 -3.31
C MET A 110 -4.53 59.92 -4.01
N ARG A 111 -5.35 60.80 -4.63
CA ARG A 111 -6.52 60.40 -5.42
C ARG A 111 -6.17 59.41 -6.53
N LYS A 112 -5.06 59.64 -7.25
CA LYS A 112 -4.57 58.72 -8.29
C LYS A 112 -4.23 57.34 -7.72
N THR A 113 -3.46 57.27 -6.63
CA THR A 113 -3.14 55.98 -5.98
C THR A 113 -4.40 55.28 -5.43
N GLN A 114 -5.38 56.03 -4.95
CA GLN A 114 -6.66 55.50 -4.45
C GLN A 114 -7.53 54.92 -5.59
N ALA A 115 -7.51 55.55 -6.77
CA ALA A 115 -8.15 55.01 -7.98
C ALA A 115 -7.44 53.75 -8.51
N GLU A 116 -6.10 53.73 -8.49
CA GLU A 116 -5.30 52.55 -8.86
C GLU A 116 -5.55 51.37 -7.89
N LEU A 117 -5.70 51.64 -6.59
CA LEU A 117 -6.11 50.65 -5.58
C LEU A 117 -7.51 50.08 -5.86
N ALA A 118 -8.52 50.93 -6.10
CA ALA A 118 -9.87 50.47 -6.44
C ALA A 118 -9.90 49.65 -7.76
N GLN A 119 -9.05 49.98 -8.73
CA GLN A 119 -8.89 49.19 -9.95
C GLN A 119 -8.24 47.82 -9.66
N MET A 120 -7.30 47.75 -8.73
CA MET A 120 -6.72 46.48 -8.26
C MET A 120 -7.72 45.63 -7.46
N GLU A 121 -8.52 46.23 -6.57
CA GLU A 121 -9.58 45.53 -5.83
C GLU A 121 -10.62 44.90 -6.77
N THR A 122 -11.13 45.65 -7.75
CA THR A 122 -12.07 45.11 -8.75
C THR A 122 -11.44 44.07 -9.70
N LYS A 123 -10.10 44.02 -9.81
CA LYS A 123 -9.39 42.94 -10.52
C LYS A 123 -9.21 41.70 -9.63
N ILE A 124 -8.88 41.88 -8.35
CA ILE A 124 -8.80 40.82 -7.35
C ILE A 124 -10.15 40.12 -7.19
N GLU A 125 -11.26 40.86 -7.11
CA GLU A 125 -12.58 40.26 -6.92
C GLU A 125 -13.07 39.50 -8.16
N ARG A 126 -12.75 39.96 -9.38
CA ARG A 126 -12.97 39.17 -10.61
C ARG A 126 -12.19 37.86 -10.60
N LEU A 127 -10.90 37.89 -10.23
CA LEU A 127 -10.07 36.69 -10.12
C LEU A 127 -10.58 35.74 -9.03
N ARG A 128 -11.13 36.26 -7.93
CA ARG A 128 -11.78 35.44 -6.89
C ARG A 128 -13.01 34.72 -7.44
N VAL A 129 -13.90 35.43 -8.14
CA VAL A 129 -15.08 34.81 -8.78
C VAL A 129 -14.65 33.72 -9.77
N GLU A 130 -13.67 34.00 -10.64
CA GLU A 130 -13.11 33.05 -11.62
C GLU A 130 -12.54 31.80 -10.93
N VAL A 131 -11.74 31.96 -9.86
CA VAL A 131 -11.25 30.84 -9.04
C VAL A 131 -12.38 30.05 -8.41
N THR A 132 -13.47 30.67 -7.91
CA THR A 132 -14.63 29.90 -7.40
C THR A 132 -15.38 29.15 -8.51
N VAL A 133 -15.35 29.62 -9.76
CA VAL A 133 -15.91 28.88 -10.90
C VAL A 133 -15.04 27.67 -11.20
N GLU A 134 -13.72 27.84 -11.32
CA GLU A 134 -12.79 26.73 -11.57
C GLU A 134 -12.78 25.69 -10.43
N MET A 135 -12.90 26.10 -9.17
CA MET A 135 -13.09 25.16 -8.06
C MET A 135 -14.37 24.31 -8.21
N ARG A 136 -15.46 24.86 -8.75
CA ARG A 136 -16.68 24.08 -9.07
C ARG A 136 -16.47 23.16 -10.28
N HIS A 137 -15.70 23.57 -11.29
CA HIS A 137 -15.33 22.69 -12.41
C HIS A 137 -14.44 21.52 -11.96
N LEU A 138 -13.43 21.80 -11.14
CA LEU A 138 -12.57 20.79 -10.53
C LEU A 138 -13.36 19.82 -9.64
N GLY A 139 -14.29 20.30 -8.80
CA GLY A 139 -15.15 19.45 -7.99
C GLY A 139 -16.03 18.51 -8.82
N ARG A 140 -16.62 18.98 -9.93
CA ARG A 140 -17.34 18.13 -10.88
C ARG A 140 -16.43 17.10 -11.54
N ALA A 141 -15.22 17.49 -11.96
CA ALA A 141 -14.24 16.59 -12.55
C ALA A 141 -13.69 15.55 -11.56
N GLN A 142 -13.62 15.87 -10.26
CA GLN A 142 -13.30 14.91 -9.20
C GLN A 142 -14.45 13.92 -8.95
N THR A 143 -15.70 14.38 -9.01
CA THR A 143 -16.90 13.53 -8.86
C THR A 143 -16.99 12.51 -10.01
N LEU A 144 -16.87 12.97 -11.26
CA LEU A 144 -16.87 12.11 -12.44
C LEU A 144 -15.69 11.12 -12.46
N ARG A 145 -14.54 11.51 -11.90
CA ARG A 145 -13.38 10.61 -11.74
C ARG A 145 -13.71 9.48 -10.76
N ARG A 146 -14.26 9.80 -9.58
CA ARG A 146 -14.70 8.80 -8.60
C ARG A 146 -15.72 7.83 -9.20
N GLU A 147 -16.69 8.32 -9.97
CA GLU A 147 -17.69 7.47 -10.64
C GLU A 147 -17.06 6.53 -11.69
N LEU A 148 -16.06 7.02 -12.44
CA LEU A 148 -15.29 6.21 -13.37
C LEU A 148 -14.39 5.18 -12.66
N ASP A 149 -13.80 5.54 -11.51
CA ASP A 149 -13.01 4.62 -10.69
C ASP A 149 -13.90 3.52 -10.07
N GLU A 150 -15.09 3.85 -9.59
CA GLU A 150 -16.11 2.90 -9.11
C GLU A 150 -16.65 1.99 -10.24
N GLU A 151 -16.74 2.49 -11.46
CA GLU A 151 -17.04 1.71 -12.68
C GLU A 151 -15.89 0.76 -13.04
N ASN A 152 -14.64 1.21 -12.94
CA ASN A 152 -13.45 0.39 -13.17
C ASN A 152 -13.30 -0.71 -12.11
N GLU A 153 -13.58 -0.42 -10.83
CA GLU A 153 -13.60 -1.43 -9.78
C GLU A 153 -14.70 -2.48 -9.99
N ARG A 154 -15.90 -2.08 -10.46
CA ARG A 154 -16.97 -3.03 -10.84
C ARG A 154 -16.51 -3.93 -11.98
N LYS A 155 -16.06 -3.35 -13.10
CA LYS A 155 -15.53 -4.13 -14.25
C LYS A 155 -14.36 -5.04 -13.87
N THR A 156 -13.49 -4.62 -12.95
CA THR A 156 -12.36 -5.43 -12.48
C THR A 156 -12.83 -6.64 -11.67
N ARG A 157 -13.85 -6.48 -10.82
CA ARG A 157 -14.49 -7.59 -10.10
C ARG A 157 -15.20 -8.56 -11.06
N ASP A 158 -15.94 -8.04 -12.03
CA ASP A 158 -16.63 -8.84 -13.04
C ASP A 158 -15.63 -9.65 -13.90
N LEU A 159 -14.53 -9.03 -14.33
CA LEU A 159 -13.44 -9.70 -15.05
C LEU A 159 -12.78 -10.80 -14.21
N THR A 160 -12.58 -10.56 -12.90
CA THR A 160 -12.02 -11.55 -11.97
C THR A 160 -12.94 -12.76 -11.85
N LEU A 161 -14.25 -12.55 -11.69
CA LEU A 161 -15.25 -13.62 -11.63
C LEU A 161 -15.30 -14.43 -12.94
N VAL A 162 -15.23 -13.76 -14.09
CA VAL A 162 -15.12 -14.44 -15.40
C VAL A 162 -13.85 -15.28 -15.49
N GLN A 163 -12.72 -14.78 -14.99
CA GLN A 163 -11.45 -15.49 -15.03
C GLN A 163 -11.42 -16.69 -14.07
N GLU A 164 -12.03 -16.59 -12.88
CA GLU A 164 -12.28 -17.72 -11.98
C GLU A 164 -13.16 -18.79 -12.64
N LYS A 165 -14.25 -18.39 -13.32
CA LYS A 165 -15.13 -19.30 -14.06
C LYS A 165 -14.43 -19.95 -15.26
N VAL A 166 -13.52 -19.26 -15.94
CA VAL A 166 -12.67 -19.86 -17.00
C VAL A 166 -11.71 -20.89 -16.42
N VAL A 167 -11.12 -20.67 -15.23
CA VAL A 167 -10.28 -21.65 -14.54
C VAL A 167 -11.08 -22.87 -14.06
N GLU A 168 -12.32 -22.67 -13.60
CA GLU A 168 -13.24 -23.76 -13.23
C GLU A 168 -13.63 -24.60 -14.46
N CYS A 169 -14.04 -23.96 -15.57
CA CYS A 169 -14.29 -24.63 -16.85
C CYS A 169 -13.06 -25.38 -17.38
N GLY A 170 -11.86 -24.82 -17.21
CA GLY A 170 -10.60 -25.49 -17.58
C GLY A 170 -10.42 -26.82 -16.83
N LYS A 171 -10.60 -26.81 -15.51
CA LYS A 171 -10.53 -28.03 -14.67
C LYS A 171 -11.59 -29.06 -15.06
N LEU A 172 -12.83 -28.64 -15.30
CA LEU A 172 -13.92 -29.52 -15.75
C LEU A 172 -13.64 -30.15 -17.12
N LEU A 173 -12.99 -29.41 -18.02
CA LEU A 173 -12.61 -29.91 -19.35
C LEU A 173 -11.42 -30.87 -19.27
N GLU A 174 -10.50 -30.64 -18.33
CA GLU A 174 -9.36 -31.52 -18.03
C GLU A 174 -9.81 -32.85 -17.38
N THR A 175 -10.71 -32.82 -16.39
CA THR A 175 -11.29 -34.05 -15.82
C THR A 175 -12.09 -34.84 -16.87
N ARG A 176 -12.87 -34.15 -17.72
CA ARG A 176 -13.62 -34.82 -18.79
C ARG A 176 -12.72 -35.37 -19.90
N SER A 177 -11.53 -34.79 -20.11
CA SER A 177 -10.50 -35.34 -21.01
C SER A 177 -9.87 -36.62 -20.43
N LEU A 178 -9.63 -36.67 -19.11
CA LEU A 178 -9.21 -37.88 -18.41
C LEU A 178 -10.26 -39.00 -18.48
N GLU A 179 -11.55 -38.67 -18.33
CA GLU A 179 -12.65 -39.62 -18.53
C GLU A 179 -12.73 -40.13 -19.99
N LEU A 180 -12.54 -39.24 -20.97
CA LEU A 180 -12.56 -39.60 -22.40
C LEU A 180 -11.39 -40.51 -22.77
N THR A 181 -10.19 -40.22 -22.27
CA THR A 181 -9.00 -41.08 -22.52
C THR A 181 -9.14 -42.45 -21.83
N LYS A 182 -9.69 -42.51 -20.61
CA LYS A 182 -10.03 -43.77 -19.93
C LYS A 182 -11.04 -44.60 -20.72
N THR A 183 -12.17 -44.01 -21.10
CA THR A 183 -13.21 -44.70 -21.87
C THR A 183 -12.74 -45.11 -23.26
N GLN A 184 -11.88 -44.33 -23.92
CA GLN A 184 -11.27 -44.73 -25.19
C GLN A 184 -10.27 -45.88 -25.02
N GLY A 185 -9.55 -45.98 -23.90
CA GLY A 185 -8.74 -47.15 -23.55
C GLY A 185 -9.57 -48.40 -23.32
N GLU A 186 -10.67 -48.30 -22.56
CA GLU A 186 -11.65 -49.39 -22.37
C GLU A 186 -12.26 -49.85 -23.71
N LEU A 187 -12.53 -48.91 -24.62
CA LEU A 187 -13.07 -49.21 -25.95
C LEU A 187 -12.01 -49.87 -26.86
N GLY A 188 -10.73 -49.51 -26.71
CA GLY A 188 -9.60 -50.23 -27.33
C GLY A 188 -9.53 -51.71 -26.92
N LEU A 189 -9.58 -51.98 -25.60
CA LEU A 189 -9.64 -53.36 -25.07
C LEU A 189 -10.88 -54.12 -25.58
N LYS A 190 -12.01 -53.45 -25.80
CA LYS A 190 -13.21 -54.06 -26.39
C LYS A 190 -13.04 -54.35 -27.89
N VAL A 191 -12.31 -53.53 -28.63
CA VAL A 191 -11.94 -53.81 -30.03
C VAL A 191 -11.01 -55.01 -30.14
N GLU A 192 -10.04 -55.16 -29.23
CA GLU A 192 -9.17 -56.35 -29.16
C GLU A 192 -9.97 -57.61 -28.83
N GLN A 193 -10.86 -57.56 -27.84
CA GLN A 193 -11.78 -58.67 -27.51
C GLN A 193 -12.66 -59.08 -28.71
N LEU A 194 -13.22 -58.11 -29.45
CA LEU A 194 -13.95 -58.37 -30.69
C LEU A 194 -13.05 -58.93 -31.80
N GLY A 195 -11.77 -58.54 -31.84
CA GLY A 195 -10.76 -59.13 -32.72
C GLY A 195 -10.56 -60.62 -32.46
N HIS A 196 -10.40 -61.03 -31.21
CA HIS A 196 -10.30 -62.44 -30.82
C HIS A 196 -11.58 -63.23 -31.19
N VAL A 197 -12.76 -62.70 -30.86
CA VAL A 197 -14.05 -63.34 -31.21
C VAL A 197 -14.23 -63.46 -32.73
N LYS A 198 -13.81 -62.46 -33.50
CA LYS A 198 -13.82 -62.50 -34.98
C LYS A 198 -12.89 -63.59 -35.52
N ILE A 199 -11.68 -63.72 -34.98
CA ILE A 199 -10.75 -64.80 -35.34
C ILE A 199 -11.40 -66.16 -35.05
N GLU A 200 -11.94 -66.35 -33.85
CA GLU A 200 -12.62 -67.58 -33.45
C GLU A 200 -13.77 -67.93 -34.40
N LEU A 201 -14.66 -66.97 -34.69
CA LEU A 201 -15.76 -67.13 -35.66
C LEU A 201 -15.26 -67.55 -37.05
N THR A 202 -14.19 -66.93 -37.57
CA THR A 202 -13.64 -67.35 -38.88
C THR A 202 -13.04 -68.76 -38.85
N THR A 203 -12.45 -69.20 -37.72
CA THR A 203 -11.97 -70.60 -37.59
C THR A 203 -13.12 -71.60 -37.50
N LYS A 204 -14.21 -71.26 -36.80
CA LYS A 204 -15.46 -72.06 -36.72
C LYS A 204 -16.15 -72.13 -38.08
N MET A 205 -16.21 -71.03 -38.84
CA MET A 205 -16.77 -71.00 -40.20
C MET A 205 -15.95 -71.89 -41.15
N LYS A 206 -14.62 -71.78 -41.13
CA LYS A 206 -13.71 -72.71 -41.85
C LYS A 206 -13.79 -74.16 -41.38
N HIS A 207 -14.34 -74.45 -40.19
CA HIS A 207 -14.62 -75.82 -39.75
C HIS A 207 -15.97 -76.31 -40.31
N LEU A 208 -17.01 -75.47 -40.30
CA LEU A 208 -18.29 -75.75 -40.94
C LEU A 208 -18.17 -76.00 -42.45
N GLU A 209 -17.37 -75.22 -43.19
CA GLU A 209 -17.08 -75.46 -44.61
C GLU A 209 -16.44 -76.84 -44.85
N ARG A 210 -15.55 -77.28 -43.95
CA ARG A 210 -14.91 -78.61 -43.99
C ARG A 210 -15.85 -79.74 -43.58
N ILE A 211 -16.90 -79.46 -42.80
CA ILE A 211 -17.99 -80.41 -42.53
C ILE A 211 -18.91 -80.49 -43.76
N GLN A 212 -19.38 -79.37 -44.30
CA GLN A 212 -20.25 -79.34 -45.47
C GLN A 212 -19.62 -80.03 -46.70
N THR A 213 -18.32 -79.84 -46.93
CA THR A 213 -17.59 -80.53 -48.02
C THR A 213 -17.31 -82.01 -47.74
N ARG A 214 -17.38 -82.47 -46.48
CA ARG A 214 -17.44 -83.91 -46.15
C ARG A 214 -18.84 -84.47 -46.35
N ASN A 215 -19.87 -83.74 -45.93
CA ASN A 215 -21.27 -84.18 -46.07
C ASN A 215 -21.64 -84.34 -47.55
N ARG A 216 -21.30 -83.40 -48.43
CA ARG A 216 -21.51 -83.56 -49.89
C ARG A 216 -20.85 -84.82 -50.45
N LYS A 217 -19.62 -85.13 -50.03
CA LYS A 217 -18.95 -86.38 -50.44
C LYS A 217 -19.67 -87.62 -49.90
N LEU A 218 -20.21 -87.57 -48.69
CA LEU A 218 -21.02 -88.67 -48.16
C LEU A 218 -22.37 -88.81 -48.89
N GLU A 219 -22.98 -87.69 -49.32
CA GLU A 219 -24.18 -87.67 -50.16
C GLU A 219 -23.89 -88.25 -51.55
N ASP A 220 -22.79 -87.84 -52.20
CA ASP A 220 -22.29 -88.41 -53.47
C ASP A 220 -22.02 -89.92 -53.34
N ASP A 221 -21.42 -90.36 -52.23
CA ASP A 221 -21.12 -91.77 -51.94
C ASP A 221 -22.40 -92.59 -51.69
N ILE A 222 -23.38 -92.02 -50.97
CA ILE A 222 -24.70 -92.62 -50.75
C ILE A 222 -25.46 -92.76 -52.07
N GLU A 223 -25.43 -91.76 -52.94
CA GLU A 223 -26.15 -91.81 -54.22
C GLU A 223 -25.48 -92.78 -55.20
N ARG A 224 -24.15 -92.86 -55.21
CA ARG A 224 -23.44 -93.96 -55.90
C ARG A 224 -23.84 -95.33 -55.35
N LYS A 225 -23.96 -95.49 -54.03
CA LYS A 225 -24.40 -96.75 -53.41
C LYS A 225 -25.87 -97.10 -53.68
N ARG A 226 -26.75 -96.11 -53.81
CA ARG A 226 -28.14 -96.31 -54.27
C ARG A 226 -28.17 -96.78 -55.72
N LYS A 227 -27.36 -96.20 -56.60
CA LYS A 227 -27.23 -96.63 -58.00
C LYS A 227 -26.65 -98.04 -58.13
N ASP A 228 -25.64 -98.39 -57.33
CA ASP A 228 -25.12 -99.76 -57.22
C ASP A 228 -26.25 -100.74 -56.81
N LEU A 229 -27.03 -100.39 -55.78
CA LEU A 229 -28.12 -101.21 -55.26
C LEU A 229 -29.26 -101.39 -56.26
N ALA A 230 -29.66 -100.33 -56.97
CA ALA A 230 -30.65 -100.41 -58.05
C ALA A 230 -30.21 -101.40 -59.15
N ALA A 231 -28.95 -101.32 -59.59
CA ALA A 231 -28.40 -102.24 -60.59
C ALA A 231 -28.30 -103.71 -60.08
N VAL A 232 -28.28 -103.94 -58.76
CA VAL A 232 -28.40 -105.28 -58.16
C VAL A 232 -29.85 -105.74 -58.13
N LEU A 233 -30.81 -104.86 -57.83
CA LEU A 233 -32.24 -105.17 -57.87
C LEU A 233 -32.71 -105.50 -59.30
N ASP A 234 -32.28 -104.75 -60.30
CA ASP A 234 -32.58 -105.02 -61.72
C ASP A 234 -32.07 -106.41 -62.15
N LYS A 235 -30.82 -106.76 -61.80
CA LYS A 235 -30.25 -108.09 -62.06
C LYS A 235 -30.99 -109.20 -61.30
N THR A 236 -31.48 -108.91 -60.10
CA THR A 236 -32.28 -109.85 -59.30
C THR A 236 -33.64 -110.09 -59.96
N ALA A 237 -34.29 -109.03 -60.46
CA ALA A 237 -35.53 -109.14 -61.23
C ALA A 237 -35.33 -109.86 -62.58
N GLU A 238 -34.18 -109.66 -63.25
CA GLU A 238 -33.82 -110.42 -64.45
C GLU A 238 -33.62 -111.91 -64.14
N CYS A 239 -32.99 -112.24 -63.01
CA CYS A 239 -32.87 -113.62 -62.52
C CYS A 239 -34.23 -114.22 -62.16
N GLY A 240 -35.15 -113.45 -61.57
CA GLY A 240 -36.54 -113.84 -61.34
C GLY A 240 -37.25 -114.23 -62.63
N LYS A 241 -37.21 -113.36 -63.65
CA LYS A 241 -37.78 -113.64 -65.00
C LYS A 241 -37.16 -114.89 -65.65
N LYS A 242 -35.85 -115.13 -65.48
CA LYS A 242 -35.15 -116.34 -65.94
C LYS A 242 -35.58 -117.60 -65.19
N LEU A 243 -35.89 -117.50 -63.91
CA LEU A 243 -36.41 -118.60 -63.08
C LEU A 243 -37.86 -118.93 -63.45
N GLU A 244 -38.70 -117.92 -63.61
CA GLU A 244 -40.11 -118.03 -64.03
C GLU A 244 -40.22 -118.67 -65.43
N ALA A 245 -39.41 -118.22 -66.39
CA ALA A 245 -39.32 -118.83 -67.71
C ALA A 245 -38.78 -120.27 -67.72
N ARG A 246 -38.05 -120.69 -66.66
CA ARG A 246 -37.70 -122.11 -66.44
C ARG A 246 -38.86 -122.88 -65.82
N SER A 247 -39.61 -122.29 -64.88
CA SER A 247 -40.80 -122.88 -64.27
C SER A 247 -41.86 -123.23 -65.33
N SER A 248 -42.21 -122.28 -66.21
CA SER A 248 -43.19 -122.51 -67.30
C SER A 248 -42.74 -123.60 -68.29
N LYS A 249 -41.42 -123.75 -68.52
CA LYS A 249 -40.86 -124.85 -69.32
C LYS A 249 -40.91 -126.20 -68.60
N LEU A 250 -40.91 -126.22 -67.27
CA LEU A 250 -41.02 -127.42 -66.45
C LEU A 250 -42.47 -127.91 -66.41
N VAL A 251 -43.44 -127.00 -66.17
CA VAL A 251 -44.89 -127.27 -66.31
C VAL A 251 -45.25 -127.78 -67.72
N SER A 252 -44.60 -127.22 -68.76
CA SER A 252 -44.76 -127.73 -70.14
C SER A 252 -44.20 -129.14 -70.37
N LYS A 253 -43.24 -129.62 -69.56
CA LYS A 253 -42.77 -131.01 -69.59
C LYS A 253 -43.68 -131.92 -68.77
N GLU A 254 -44.17 -131.44 -67.63
CA GLU A 254 -45.10 -132.14 -66.75
C GLU A 254 -46.40 -132.50 -67.47
N LYS A 255 -46.98 -131.58 -68.24
CA LYS A 255 -48.12 -131.89 -69.14
C LYS A 255 -47.82 -133.00 -70.13
N LYS A 256 -46.60 -133.08 -70.69
CA LYS A 256 -46.21 -134.14 -71.63
C LYS A 256 -45.98 -135.50 -70.94
N LEU A 257 -45.68 -135.51 -69.64
CA LEU A 257 -45.62 -136.73 -68.85
C LEU A 257 -47.03 -137.25 -68.53
N GLN A 258 -47.98 -136.37 -68.25
CA GLN A 258 -49.40 -136.75 -68.11
C GLN A 258 -49.98 -137.32 -69.41
N GLU A 259 -49.64 -136.71 -70.54
CA GLU A 259 -50.02 -137.15 -71.89
C GLU A 259 -49.45 -138.54 -72.23
N LEU A 260 -48.24 -138.87 -71.76
CA LEU A 260 -47.63 -140.20 -71.90
C LEU A 260 -48.18 -141.25 -70.92
N SER A 261 -48.78 -140.85 -69.80
CA SER A 261 -49.42 -141.79 -68.86
C SER A 261 -50.63 -142.46 -69.50
N LEU A 262 -51.47 -141.66 -70.16
CA LEU A 262 -52.72 -142.12 -70.80
C LEU A 262 -52.48 -143.10 -71.97
N ASP A 263 -51.29 -143.07 -72.59
CA ASP A 263 -50.86 -144.00 -73.65
C ASP A 263 -50.28 -145.32 -73.10
N ILE A 264 -50.02 -145.41 -71.80
CA ILE A 264 -49.66 -146.65 -71.08
C ILE A 264 -50.94 -147.36 -70.63
N ASP A 265 -51.86 -146.64 -69.98
CA ASP A 265 -53.15 -147.19 -69.50
C ASP A 265 -53.90 -147.90 -70.64
N LEU A 266 -53.98 -147.27 -71.82
CA LEU A 266 -54.61 -147.80 -73.04
C LEU A 266 -53.98 -149.08 -73.61
N LYS A 267 -52.80 -149.50 -73.14
CA LYS A 267 -52.11 -150.72 -73.58
C LYS A 267 -52.20 -151.85 -72.55
N GLU A 268 -52.54 -151.54 -71.32
CA GLU A 268 -52.79 -152.53 -70.27
C GLU A 268 -54.15 -153.23 -70.49
N ASP A 269 -55.20 -152.47 -70.86
CA ASP A 269 -56.51 -153.01 -71.26
C ASP A 269 -56.43 -154.03 -72.42
N ILE A 270 -55.53 -153.80 -73.39
CA ILE A 270 -55.36 -154.68 -74.56
C ILE A 270 -54.75 -156.04 -74.15
N ALA A 271 -53.88 -156.07 -73.14
CA ALA A 271 -53.28 -157.30 -72.64
C ALA A 271 -54.31 -158.20 -71.92
N ILE A 272 -55.23 -157.61 -71.16
CA ILE A 272 -56.24 -158.34 -70.38
C ILE A 272 -57.29 -159.02 -71.29
N SER A 273 -57.56 -158.44 -72.45
CA SER A 273 -58.52 -158.99 -73.42
C SER A 273 -58.05 -160.32 -74.05
N LEU A 274 -56.77 -160.41 -74.42
CA LEU A 274 -56.21 -161.56 -75.15
C LEU A 274 -56.03 -162.83 -74.29
N ASP A 275 -55.95 -162.68 -72.97
CA ASP A 275 -55.77 -163.80 -72.03
C ASP A 275 -57.06 -164.63 -71.85
N ASN A 276 -58.24 -164.01 -72.02
CA ASN A 276 -59.53 -164.60 -71.65
C ASN A 276 -60.17 -165.53 -72.69
N GLU A 277 -59.86 -165.39 -73.99
CA GLU A 277 -60.42 -166.28 -75.03
C GLU A 277 -59.56 -167.52 -75.29
N MET A 278 -58.25 -167.45 -75.05
CA MET A 278 -57.32 -168.51 -75.45
C MET A 278 -57.38 -169.76 -74.56
N GLU A 279 -57.87 -169.65 -73.32
CA GLU A 279 -58.02 -170.78 -72.38
C GLU A 279 -59.38 -171.51 -72.49
N LYS A 280 -60.26 -171.17 -73.45
CA LYS A 280 -61.56 -171.85 -73.63
C LYS A 280 -61.66 -172.80 -74.83
N THR A 281 -60.73 -173.75 -74.86
CA THR A 281 -60.97 -175.18 -75.15
C THR A 281 -62.16 -175.48 -76.09
N CYS A 282 -61.99 -175.66 -77.40
CA CYS A 282 -61.19 -176.72 -78.04
C CYS A 282 -61.55 -178.18 -77.64
N GLN A 283 -62.59 -178.41 -76.82
CA GLN A 283 -63.06 -179.76 -76.44
C GLN A 283 -64.59 -179.90 -76.35
N ASN A 284 -65.28 -179.73 -77.48
CA ASN A 284 -66.46 -180.53 -77.86
C ASN A 284 -66.75 -180.30 -79.36
N THR A 285 -66.14 -181.10 -80.25
CA THR A 285 -66.73 -182.32 -80.84
C THR A 285 -67.99 -182.03 -81.68
N GLU A 286 -67.93 -182.07 -83.01
CA GLU A 286 -67.84 -183.31 -83.83
C GLU A 286 -69.19 -184.04 -84.01
N SER A 287 -70.17 -183.32 -84.55
CA SER A 287 -71.09 -183.87 -85.58
C SER A 287 -71.60 -182.67 -86.40
N LYS A 288 -71.70 -182.68 -87.74
CA LYS A 288 -71.91 -183.77 -88.70
C LYS A 288 -73.21 -184.57 -88.51
N ALA A 289 -74.26 -183.84 -88.14
CA ALA A 289 -75.63 -184.15 -88.51
C ALA A 289 -76.29 -182.87 -89.04
N LYS A 290 -76.73 -182.71 -90.28
CA LYS A 290 -76.66 -183.45 -91.54
C LYS A 290 -77.39 -182.54 -92.54
N GLU A 291 -77.01 -182.61 -93.81
CA GLU A 291 -77.95 -182.79 -94.94
C GLU A 291 -79.43 -182.40 -94.70
N LEU A 292 -79.77 -181.12 -94.90
CA LEU A 292 -81.09 -180.55 -95.27
C LEU A 292 -80.91 -179.00 -95.32
N GLU A 293 -81.29 -178.27 -96.37
CA GLU A 293 -81.76 -178.73 -97.67
C GLU A 293 -81.30 -177.81 -98.81
N ASN A 294 -80.93 -178.47 -99.90
CA ASN A 294 -80.49 -177.96 -101.19
C ASN A 294 -81.65 -177.37 -102.02
N ILE A 295 -82.58 -176.69 -101.34
CA ILE A 295 -83.71 -175.91 -101.87
C ILE A 295 -83.58 -174.55 -101.13
N GLU A 296 -83.46 -173.39 -101.78
CA GLU A 296 -83.92 -173.04 -103.12
C GLU A 296 -82.83 -172.22 -103.86
N ARG A 297 -82.22 -172.82 -104.89
CA ARG A 297 -81.15 -172.19 -105.71
C ARG A 297 -81.65 -171.77 -107.10
N MET A 298 -82.90 -171.36 -107.18
CA MET A 298 -83.65 -171.06 -108.41
C MET A 298 -84.52 -169.82 -108.16
N ILE A 299 -84.84 -169.08 -109.23
CA ILE A 299 -85.60 -167.80 -109.19
C ILE A 299 -84.84 -166.70 -108.39
N HIS A 300 -83.76 -166.09 -108.86
CA HIS A 300 -83.28 -165.77 -110.22
C HIS A 300 -83.98 -164.58 -110.91
N GLU A 301 -83.14 -163.75 -111.54
CA GLU A 301 -83.37 -162.78 -112.63
C GLU A 301 -84.08 -161.40 -112.43
N GLN A 302 -83.25 -160.38 -112.67
CA GLN A 302 -83.48 -159.08 -113.35
C GLN A 302 -84.88 -158.43 -113.37
N SER A 303 -84.97 -157.27 -112.72
CA SER A 303 -85.92 -156.19 -113.04
C SER A 303 -85.37 -154.85 -112.50
N GLY A 304 -85.53 -153.72 -113.21
CA GLY A 304 -85.30 -152.39 -112.60
C GLY A 304 -84.58 -151.27 -113.40
N HIS A 305 -84.22 -151.42 -114.67
CA HIS A 305 -83.69 -150.30 -115.49
C HIS A 305 -84.77 -149.70 -116.41
N TYR A 306 -85.14 -148.43 -116.18
CA TYR A 306 -85.74 -147.46 -117.12
C TYR A 306 -85.56 -146.07 -116.42
N GLU A 307 -85.09 -144.97 -117.00
CA GLU A 307 -85.25 -144.39 -118.35
C GLU A 307 -86.67 -143.86 -118.62
N SER A 308 -86.81 -142.82 -119.45
CA SER A 308 -88.09 -142.20 -119.87
C SER A 308 -88.73 -141.09 -118.99
N ILE A 309 -87.95 -140.36 -118.19
CA ILE A 309 -88.17 -138.90 -117.98
C ILE A 309 -86.86 -138.18 -118.39
N LYS A 310 -86.54 -138.04 -119.69
CA LYS A 310 -87.22 -137.21 -120.71
C LYS A 310 -86.98 -135.72 -120.38
N LEU A 311 -86.10 -134.99 -121.07
CA LEU A 311 -86.04 -134.82 -122.53
C LEU A 311 -87.39 -134.31 -123.09
N LEU A 312 -87.97 -133.33 -122.40
CA LEU A 312 -89.06 -132.50 -122.90
C LEU A 312 -88.83 -131.04 -122.49
N ILE A 313 -88.88 -130.15 -123.49
CA ILE A 313 -88.96 -128.69 -123.40
C ILE A 313 -87.60 -128.04 -122.99
N GLN A 314 -86.74 -127.58 -123.90
CA GLN A 314 -86.92 -126.91 -125.21
C GLN A 314 -87.34 -125.42 -125.08
N GLU A 315 -87.28 -124.68 -126.19
CA GLU A 315 -87.46 -123.21 -126.31
C GLU A 315 -86.50 -122.39 -125.40
N HIS A 316 -85.47 -121.70 -125.92
CA HIS A 316 -85.21 -121.28 -127.30
C HIS A 316 -86.22 -120.26 -127.88
N THR A 317 -86.75 -119.38 -127.02
CA THR A 317 -87.40 -118.09 -127.38
C THR A 317 -87.11 -117.07 -126.26
N GLU A 318 -86.57 -115.87 -126.48
CA GLU A 318 -85.89 -115.30 -127.66
C GLU A 318 -84.48 -114.84 -127.23
N GLU A 319 -83.38 -114.91 -127.98
CA GLU A 319 -83.09 -114.54 -129.37
C GLU A 319 -83.28 -113.04 -129.74
N LEU A 320 -82.25 -112.48 -130.39
CA LEU A 320 -82.26 -111.33 -131.31
C LEU A 320 -82.84 -109.96 -130.91
N ALA A 321 -83.56 -109.80 -129.79
CA ALA A 321 -84.34 -108.61 -129.43
C ALA A 321 -83.57 -107.34 -129.01
N SER A 322 -82.33 -107.13 -129.51
CA SER A 322 -81.87 -105.84 -130.11
C SER A 322 -80.34 -105.66 -130.17
N LYS A 323 -79.75 -105.86 -131.36
CA LYS A 323 -78.53 -105.11 -131.78
C LYS A 323 -78.89 -103.67 -132.23
N GLU A 324 -79.85 -103.05 -131.55
CA GLU A 324 -80.66 -101.95 -132.10
C GLU A 324 -80.65 -100.63 -131.32
N LYS A 325 -80.21 -100.59 -130.05
CA LYS A 325 -79.59 -99.34 -129.50
C LYS A 325 -78.12 -99.21 -129.92
N ARG A 326 -77.89 -99.59 -131.17
CA ARG A 326 -76.75 -99.32 -132.04
C ARG A 326 -76.36 -97.84 -131.99
N HIS A 327 -75.08 -97.55 -132.17
CA HIS A 327 -74.53 -96.26 -132.64
C HIS A 327 -74.74 -94.95 -131.85
N LYS A 328 -75.77 -94.79 -131.01
CA LYS A 328 -76.39 -93.46 -130.84
C LYS A 328 -75.44 -92.34 -130.37
N GLU A 329 -74.57 -92.60 -129.40
CA GLU A 329 -73.60 -91.61 -128.90
C GLU A 329 -72.10 -91.96 -129.17
N ILE A 330 -71.79 -92.62 -130.31
CA ILE A 330 -70.57 -92.22 -131.05
C ILE A 330 -70.71 -90.76 -131.53
N THR A 331 -71.96 -90.26 -131.57
CA THR A 331 -72.39 -88.87 -131.86
C THR A 331 -72.21 -87.87 -130.70
N GLU A 332 -71.92 -88.32 -129.48
CA GLU A 332 -71.24 -87.50 -128.44
C GLU A 332 -69.80 -87.98 -128.20
N ALA A 333 -69.15 -88.40 -129.30
CA ALA A 333 -68.27 -87.49 -130.04
C ALA A 333 -67.70 -86.30 -129.24
N ILE A 334 -66.37 -86.10 -129.35
CA ILE A 334 -65.68 -85.01 -130.08
C ILE A 334 -66.15 -83.55 -129.83
N HIS A 335 -67.44 -83.26 -129.70
CA HIS A 335 -68.05 -81.93 -129.51
C HIS A 335 -67.46 -81.12 -128.33
N LYS A 336 -66.86 -81.76 -127.30
CA LYS A 336 -66.12 -81.02 -126.26
C LYS A 336 -64.73 -81.57 -125.90
N LEU A 337 -63.97 -81.88 -126.95
CA LEU A 337 -62.50 -81.99 -126.93
C LEU A 337 -61.75 -80.79 -126.29
N SER A 338 -62.42 -79.64 -126.06
CA SER A 338 -61.75 -78.34 -125.91
C SER A 338 -62.18 -77.49 -124.69
N CYS A 339 -63.02 -77.95 -123.76
CA CYS A 339 -63.63 -77.06 -122.75
C CYS A 339 -63.64 -77.54 -121.28
N LYS A 340 -62.64 -78.30 -120.82
CA LYS A 340 -62.31 -78.40 -119.37
C LYS A 340 -60.91 -77.92 -119.00
N GLN A 341 -60.31 -77.10 -119.87
CA GLN A 341 -59.33 -76.07 -119.50
C GLN A 341 -59.91 -75.00 -118.53
N LEU A 342 -61.22 -75.07 -118.22
CA LEU A 342 -61.96 -74.19 -117.30
C LEU A 342 -62.51 -75.01 -116.12
N SER A 343 -61.67 -75.19 -115.10
CA SER A 343 -62.06 -75.52 -113.71
C SER A 343 -60.97 -75.12 -112.68
N LYS A 344 -60.04 -74.24 -113.08
CA LYS A 344 -59.05 -73.63 -112.16
C LYS A 344 -59.50 -72.27 -111.62
N GLU A 345 -60.37 -71.54 -112.33
CA GLU A 345 -60.96 -70.28 -111.88
C GLU A 345 -61.79 -70.38 -110.57
N GLU A 346 -62.56 -71.45 -110.37
CA GLU A 346 -63.50 -71.56 -109.24
C GLU A 346 -62.83 -71.77 -107.87
N ARG A 347 -61.49 -71.77 -107.79
CA ARG A 347 -60.76 -71.82 -106.50
C ARG A 347 -60.15 -70.48 -106.07
N TYR A 348 -60.16 -69.45 -106.91
CA TYR A 348 -59.52 -68.16 -106.61
C TYR A 348 -60.44 -67.14 -105.91
N ILE A 349 -61.76 -67.31 -105.96
CA ILE A 349 -62.71 -66.33 -105.39
C ILE A 349 -62.79 -66.43 -103.85
N ALA A 350 -62.70 -67.65 -103.29
CA ALA A 350 -62.77 -67.87 -101.84
C ALA A 350 -61.55 -67.31 -101.07
N GLU A 351 -60.40 -67.16 -101.72
CA GLU A 351 -59.15 -66.69 -101.11
C GLU A 351 -59.12 -65.14 -100.96
N HIS A 352 -59.89 -64.44 -101.78
CA HIS A 352 -59.86 -62.97 -101.86
C HIS A 352 -60.73 -62.27 -100.79
N GLU A 353 -61.82 -62.90 -100.32
CA GLU A 353 -62.63 -62.35 -99.22
C GLU A 353 -62.00 -62.53 -97.83
N SER A 354 -61.18 -63.58 -97.65
CA SER A 354 -60.46 -63.81 -96.39
C SER A 354 -59.36 -62.77 -96.21
N THR A 355 -58.53 -62.61 -97.25
CA THR A 355 -57.41 -61.66 -97.25
C THR A 355 -57.86 -60.20 -97.12
N GLU A 356 -59.01 -59.80 -97.70
CA GLU A 356 -59.52 -58.43 -97.51
C GLU A 356 -59.99 -58.16 -96.05
N LYS A 357 -60.55 -59.16 -95.37
CA LYS A 357 -60.93 -59.05 -93.94
C LYS A 357 -59.70 -58.95 -93.03
N GLU A 358 -58.66 -59.74 -93.31
CA GLU A 358 -57.38 -59.68 -92.60
C GLU A 358 -56.68 -58.33 -92.83
N LEU A 359 -56.68 -57.81 -94.06
CA LEU A 359 -56.06 -56.52 -94.39
C LEU A 359 -56.80 -55.35 -93.73
N LYS A 360 -58.14 -55.40 -93.62
CA LYS A 360 -58.93 -54.43 -92.83
C LYS A 360 -58.61 -54.51 -91.33
N SER A 361 -58.45 -55.71 -90.77
CA SER A 361 -58.05 -55.93 -89.37
C SER A 361 -56.65 -55.37 -89.08
N LEU A 362 -55.65 -55.72 -89.90
CA LEU A 362 -54.28 -55.21 -89.80
C LEU A 362 -54.21 -53.69 -89.96
N LYS A 363 -55.01 -53.09 -90.87
CA LYS A 363 -55.06 -51.64 -91.05
C LYS A 363 -55.64 -50.92 -89.82
N ALA A 364 -56.64 -51.51 -89.15
CA ALA A 364 -57.14 -50.97 -87.88
C ALA A 364 -56.08 -51.04 -86.77
N ILE A 365 -55.37 -52.18 -86.64
CA ILE A 365 -54.27 -52.36 -85.68
C ILE A 365 -53.13 -51.35 -85.94
N LEU A 366 -52.80 -51.08 -87.20
CA LEU A 366 -51.81 -50.05 -87.56
C LEU A 366 -52.29 -48.66 -87.12
N THR A 367 -53.52 -48.23 -87.46
CA THR A 367 -54.02 -46.91 -87.04
C THR A 367 -54.12 -46.72 -85.52
N GLU A 368 -54.27 -47.80 -84.76
CA GLU A 368 -54.23 -47.78 -83.29
C GLU A 368 -52.79 -47.71 -82.76
N ARG A 369 -51.83 -48.38 -83.43
CA ARG A 369 -50.40 -48.24 -83.11
C ARG A 369 -49.85 -46.86 -83.46
N ASP A 370 -50.28 -46.26 -84.56
CA ASP A 370 -49.91 -44.91 -84.96
C ASP A 370 -50.38 -43.88 -83.91
N LYS A 371 -51.60 -44.02 -83.37
CA LYS A 371 -52.07 -43.21 -82.23
C LYS A 371 -51.25 -43.42 -80.95
N GLN A 372 -50.88 -44.66 -80.64
CA GLN A 372 -50.05 -44.97 -79.47
C GLN A 372 -48.63 -44.40 -79.62
N ILE A 373 -48.11 -44.31 -80.84
CA ILE A 373 -46.85 -43.59 -81.15
C ILE A 373 -47.05 -42.09 -80.98
N GLU A 374 -48.09 -41.49 -81.55
CA GLU A 374 -48.37 -40.04 -81.47
C GLU A 374 -48.57 -39.57 -80.00
N GLU A 375 -49.18 -40.41 -79.15
CA GLU A 375 -49.28 -40.16 -77.70
C GLU A 375 -47.93 -40.32 -76.99
N GLY A 376 -47.14 -41.34 -77.34
CA GLY A 376 -45.77 -41.51 -76.85
C GLY A 376 -44.85 -40.34 -77.21
N GLU A 377 -45.00 -39.76 -78.40
CA GLU A 377 -44.28 -38.57 -78.84
C GLU A 377 -44.67 -37.32 -78.05
N LYS A 378 -45.96 -37.13 -77.74
CA LYS A 378 -46.44 -36.03 -76.87
C LYS A 378 -45.88 -36.17 -75.45
N GLN A 379 -45.83 -37.38 -74.91
CA GLN A 379 -45.23 -37.65 -73.59
C GLN A 379 -43.71 -37.40 -73.61
N LEU A 380 -43.00 -37.81 -74.67
CA LEU A 380 -41.58 -37.48 -74.88
C LEU A 380 -41.35 -35.97 -75.01
N GLN A 381 -42.24 -35.24 -75.68
CA GLN A 381 -42.15 -33.78 -75.83
C GLN A 381 -42.34 -33.07 -74.48
N TYR A 382 -43.30 -33.53 -73.65
CA TYR A 382 -43.49 -33.04 -72.28
C TYR A 382 -42.26 -33.31 -71.39
N LEU A 383 -41.73 -34.53 -71.42
CA LEU A 383 -40.52 -34.91 -70.69
C LEU A 383 -39.29 -34.12 -71.15
N SER A 384 -39.16 -33.86 -72.46
CA SER A 384 -38.12 -33.00 -73.03
C SER A 384 -38.23 -31.56 -72.52
N HIS A 385 -39.43 -30.98 -72.49
CA HIS A 385 -39.65 -29.65 -71.92
C HIS A 385 -39.29 -29.59 -70.43
N SER A 386 -39.69 -30.60 -69.65
CA SER A 386 -39.38 -30.73 -68.23
C SER A 386 -37.86 -30.88 -67.96
N ASN A 387 -37.15 -31.66 -68.79
CA ASN A 387 -35.68 -31.75 -68.69
C ASN A 387 -35.00 -30.41 -69.02
N ASN A 388 -35.46 -29.67 -70.03
CA ASN A 388 -34.92 -28.35 -70.35
C ASN A 388 -35.18 -27.32 -69.23
N GLU A 389 -36.33 -27.40 -68.57
CA GLU A 389 -36.68 -26.64 -67.35
C GLU A 389 -35.74 -26.95 -66.18
N LEU A 390 -35.39 -28.23 -65.99
CA LEU A 390 -34.43 -28.68 -64.97
C LEU A 390 -32.98 -28.27 -65.29
N ILE A 391 -32.56 -28.37 -66.56
CA ILE A 391 -31.24 -27.92 -67.03
C ILE A 391 -31.08 -26.42 -66.74
N ARG A 392 -32.07 -25.58 -67.07
CA ARG A 392 -32.04 -24.13 -66.80
C ARG A 392 -31.84 -23.83 -65.31
N LYS A 393 -32.51 -24.59 -64.42
CA LYS A 393 -32.38 -24.48 -62.96
C LYS A 393 -31.02 -24.97 -62.44
N LEU A 394 -30.42 -25.97 -63.08
CA LEU A 394 -29.06 -26.43 -62.80
C LEU A 394 -28.01 -25.38 -63.18
N THR A 395 -28.09 -24.80 -64.40
CA THR A 395 -27.16 -23.76 -64.85
C THR A 395 -27.21 -22.53 -63.93
N GLY A 396 -28.41 -22.03 -63.61
CA GLY A 396 -28.56 -20.90 -62.68
C GLY A 396 -28.02 -21.18 -61.27
N ARG A 397 -28.17 -22.42 -60.76
CA ARG A 397 -27.51 -22.85 -59.51
C ARG A 397 -26.00 -22.91 -59.63
N GLN A 398 -25.46 -23.33 -60.77
CA GLN A 398 -24.02 -23.40 -61.02
C GLN A 398 -23.39 -21.99 -61.11
N GLU A 399 -24.10 -21.01 -61.66
CA GLU A 399 -23.70 -19.60 -61.68
C GLU A 399 -23.76 -18.98 -60.28
N GLN A 400 -24.82 -19.25 -59.51
CA GLN A 400 -24.88 -18.86 -58.09
C GLN A 400 -23.75 -19.49 -57.27
N PHE A 401 -23.36 -20.74 -57.56
CA PHE A 401 -22.21 -21.38 -56.92
C PHE A 401 -20.89 -20.68 -57.28
N ARG A 402 -20.64 -20.39 -58.56
CA ARG A 402 -19.46 -19.61 -59.00
C ARG A 402 -19.39 -18.23 -58.36
N SER A 403 -20.52 -17.52 -58.25
CA SER A 403 -20.60 -16.21 -57.58
C SER A 403 -20.22 -16.30 -56.10
N ARG A 404 -20.77 -17.28 -55.37
CA ARG A 404 -20.39 -17.55 -53.97
C ARG A 404 -18.92 -17.97 -53.83
N GLN A 405 -18.40 -18.74 -54.79
CA GLN A 405 -17.01 -19.18 -54.80
C GLN A 405 -16.04 -18.00 -54.98
N SER A 406 -16.35 -17.05 -55.87
CA SER A 406 -15.59 -15.79 -56.02
C SER A 406 -15.60 -14.97 -54.73
N SER A 407 -16.78 -14.72 -54.16
CA SER A 407 -16.91 -13.98 -52.89
C SER A 407 -16.17 -14.68 -51.74
N THR A 408 -16.08 -16.01 -51.75
CA THR A 408 -15.29 -16.77 -50.78
C THR A 408 -13.79 -16.56 -50.99
N THR A 409 -13.28 -16.51 -52.23
CA THR A 409 -11.87 -16.18 -52.49
C THR A 409 -11.51 -14.74 -52.13
N ASP A 410 -12.44 -13.80 -52.32
CA ASP A 410 -12.24 -12.39 -51.93
C ASP A 410 -12.12 -12.25 -50.40
N LEU A 411 -13.02 -12.91 -49.66
CA LEU A 411 -12.96 -12.97 -48.18
C LEU A 411 -11.70 -13.65 -47.66
N ILE A 412 -11.15 -14.66 -48.36
CA ILE A 412 -9.86 -15.28 -48.01
C ILE A 412 -8.70 -14.28 -48.21
N ALA A 413 -8.71 -13.50 -49.29
CA ALA A 413 -7.70 -12.48 -49.54
C ALA A 413 -7.75 -11.34 -48.50
N GLU A 414 -8.95 -10.91 -48.08
CA GLU A 414 -9.11 -10.01 -46.94
C GLU A 414 -8.59 -10.62 -45.63
N GLN A 415 -8.92 -11.90 -45.37
CA GLN A 415 -8.46 -12.58 -44.16
C GLN A 415 -6.92 -12.63 -44.10
N ASP A 416 -6.24 -12.89 -45.21
CA ASP A 416 -4.77 -12.91 -45.28
C ASP A 416 -4.14 -11.51 -45.20
N SER A 417 -4.82 -10.49 -45.74
CA SER A 417 -4.47 -9.08 -45.51
C SER A 417 -4.53 -8.71 -44.03
N VAL A 418 -5.60 -9.13 -43.32
CA VAL A 418 -5.75 -8.95 -41.87
C VAL A 418 -4.69 -9.76 -41.11
N LYS A 419 -4.40 -11.01 -41.47
CA LYS A 419 -3.28 -11.79 -40.89
C LYS A 419 -1.91 -11.14 -41.10
N LYS A 420 -1.71 -10.40 -42.20
CA LYS A 420 -0.48 -9.63 -42.47
C LYS A 420 -0.40 -8.39 -41.56
N LYS A 421 -1.50 -7.64 -41.42
CA LYS A 421 -1.60 -6.50 -40.48
C LYS A 421 -1.38 -6.95 -39.03
N LEU A 422 -2.02 -8.04 -38.60
CA LEU A 422 -1.88 -8.60 -37.25
C LEU A 422 -0.44 -9.06 -36.92
N ARG A 423 0.32 -9.57 -37.90
CA ARG A 423 1.75 -9.88 -37.73
C ARG A 423 2.55 -8.62 -37.44
N SER A 424 2.39 -7.57 -38.24
CA SER A 424 3.04 -6.27 -38.01
C SER A 424 2.73 -5.69 -36.61
N VAL A 425 1.47 -5.74 -36.16
CA VAL A 425 1.08 -5.31 -34.81
C VAL A 425 1.76 -6.15 -33.71
N LYS A 426 1.87 -7.47 -33.89
CA LYS A 426 2.61 -8.34 -32.95
C LYS A 426 4.11 -8.03 -32.91
N ASP A 427 4.71 -7.65 -34.04
CA ASP A 427 6.11 -7.25 -34.12
C ASP A 427 6.36 -5.92 -33.39
N VAL A 428 5.49 -4.92 -33.57
CA VAL A 428 5.52 -3.66 -32.82
C VAL A 428 5.33 -3.90 -31.32
N PHE A 429 4.39 -4.77 -30.92
CA PHE A 429 4.17 -5.12 -29.52
C PHE A 429 5.39 -5.81 -28.89
N ARG A 430 6.03 -6.72 -29.63
CA ARG A 430 7.28 -7.39 -29.24
C ARG A 430 8.42 -6.37 -29.04
N GLN A 431 8.56 -5.41 -29.94
CA GLN A 431 9.58 -4.36 -29.81
C GLN A 431 9.28 -3.39 -28.65
N CYS A 432 8.01 -3.04 -28.42
CA CYS A 432 7.58 -2.25 -27.26
C CYS A 432 7.89 -2.97 -25.94
N SER A 433 7.61 -4.29 -25.87
CA SER A 433 7.92 -5.13 -24.71
C SER A 433 9.43 -5.20 -24.44
N GLN A 434 10.26 -5.29 -25.47
CA GLN A 434 11.72 -5.27 -25.34
C GLN A 434 12.23 -3.91 -24.83
N ASN A 435 11.66 -2.81 -25.32
CA ASN A 435 11.98 -1.47 -24.84
C ASN A 435 11.59 -1.28 -23.36
N LEU A 436 10.43 -1.81 -22.95
CA LEU A 436 9.99 -1.81 -21.54
C LEU A 436 10.99 -2.57 -20.64
N CYS A 437 11.40 -3.78 -21.04
CA CYS A 437 12.40 -4.58 -20.31
C CYS A 437 13.77 -3.86 -20.22
N ASN A 438 14.16 -3.11 -21.25
CA ASN A 438 15.39 -2.31 -21.21
C ASN A 438 15.24 -1.13 -20.22
N LYS A 439 14.09 -0.44 -20.21
CA LYS A 439 13.81 0.64 -19.24
C LYS A 439 13.67 0.14 -17.81
N GLU A 440 13.17 -1.07 -17.60
CA GLU A 440 13.14 -1.73 -16.28
C GLU A 440 14.56 -1.97 -15.74
N LYS A 441 15.51 -2.36 -16.61
CA LYS A 441 16.94 -2.51 -16.24
C LYS A 441 17.59 -1.17 -15.93
N GLU A 442 17.31 -0.13 -16.72
CA GLU A 442 17.76 1.23 -16.42
C GLU A 442 17.24 1.73 -15.06
N LEU A 443 15.95 1.51 -14.76
CA LEU A 443 15.35 1.87 -13.48
C LEU A 443 16.00 1.13 -12.30
N LYS A 444 16.20 -0.20 -12.41
CA LYS A 444 16.91 -0.99 -11.38
C LYS A 444 18.36 -0.55 -11.18
N SER A 445 19.03 -0.11 -12.24
CA SER A 445 20.36 0.51 -12.16
C SER A 445 20.31 1.83 -11.39
N LEU A 446 19.38 2.73 -11.71
CA LEU A 446 19.20 4.02 -11.02
C LEU A 446 18.78 3.84 -9.56
N GLU A 447 17.92 2.88 -9.26
CA GLU A 447 17.51 2.49 -7.90
C GLU A 447 18.74 2.07 -7.07
N SER A 448 19.62 1.22 -7.62
CA SER A 448 20.86 0.84 -6.93
C SER A 448 21.77 2.05 -6.65
N VAL A 449 21.90 2.99 -7.61
CA VAL A 449 22.67 4.23 -7.42
C VAL A 449 22.04 5.12 -6.34
N LEU A 450 20.70 5.21 -6.28
CA LEU A 450 19.99 5.95 -5.24
C LEU A 450 20.19 5.32 -3.85
N THR A 451 20.20 4.00 -3.70
CA THR A 451 20.50 3.37 -2.39
C THR A 451 21.91 3.70 -1.90
N VAL A 452 22.91 3.69 -2.79
CA VAL A 452 24.29 4.09 -2.46
C VAL A 452 24.35 5.58 -2.11
N ARG A 453 23.62 6.43 -2.84
CA ARG A 453 23.60 7.88 -2.59
C ARG A 453 22.91 8.23 -1.28
N ASN A 454 21.81 7.56 -0.92
CA ASN A 454 21.12 7.73 0.36
C ASN A 454 22.03 7.34 1.53
N LYS A 455 22.73 6.20 1.44
CA LYS A 455 23.72 5.80 2.46
C LYS A 455 24.84 6.83 2.65
N GLN A 456 25.29 7.48 1.58
CA GLN A 456 26.26 8.59 1.66
C GLN A 456 25.67 9.85 2.33
N VAL A 457 24.36 10.09 2.20
CA VAL A 457 23.66 11.18 2.91
C VAL A 457 23.52 10.84 4.40
N GLU A 458 23.06 9.63 4.75
CA GLU A 458 23.00 9.14 6.15
C GLU A 458 24.38 9.22 6.85
N GLU A 459 25.44 8.81 6.16
CA GLU A 459 26.83 8.94 6.63
C GLU A 459 27.33 10.39 6.68
N GLY A 460 26.67 11.33 6.00
CA GLY A 460 26.94 12.77 6.07
C GLY A 460 26.18 13.43 7.23
N GLU A 461 24.90 13.14 7.37
CA GLU A 461 24.02 13.60 8.45
C GLU A 461 24.58 13.18 9.81
N LYS A 462 25.04 11.93 9.95
CA LYS A 462 25.71 11.47 11.18
C LYS A 462 26.95 12.31 11.52
N LYS A 463 27.81 12.59 10.54
CA LYS A 463 29.00 13.44 10.75
C LYS A 463 28.62 14.87 11.13
N ILE A 464 27.54 15.42 10.57
CA ILE A 464 27.01 16.74 10.94
C ILE A 464 26.49 16.72 12.39
N GLN A 465 25.79 15.67 12.82
CA GLN A 465 25.35 15.51 14.20
C GLN A 465 26.52 15.41 15.17
N ASP A 466 27.53 14.57 14.87
CA ASP A 466 28.74 14.43 15.69
C ASP A 466 29.50 15.77 15.82
N LEU A 467 29.59 16.54 14.73
CA LEU A 467 30.17 17.89 14.73
C LEU A 467 29.33 18.90 15.53
N ASN A 468 27.99 18.84 15.48
CA ASN A 468 27.15 19.74 16.26
C ASN A 468 27.20 19.42 17.76
N ASN A 469 27.22 18.14 18.14
CA ASN A 469 27.44 17.70 19.52
C ASN A 469 28.79 18.24 20.05
N SER A 470 29.85 18.16 19.25
CA SER A 470 31.18 18.70 19.59
C SER A 470 31.19 20.23 19.72
N LYS A 471 30.50 20.94 18.82
CA LYS A 471 30.29 22.39 18.89
C LYS A 471 29.55 22.81 20.16
N GLU A 472 28.53 22.09 20.59
CA GLU A 472 27.77 22.38 21.81
C GLU A 472 28.63 22.21 23.07
N GLU A 473 29.45 21.16 23.14
CA GLU A 473 30.44 21.00 24.22
C GLU A 473 31.50 22.12 24.21
N LEU A 474 32.00 22.53 23.04
CA LEU A 474 32.91 23.67 22.93
C LEU A 474 32.25 24.99 23.41
N VAL A 475 30.99 25.24 23.05
CA VAL A 475 30.22 26.39 23.56
C VAL A 475 30.06 26.32 25.08
N ARG A 476 29.76 25.14 25.64
CA ARG A 476 29.67 24.93 27.09
C ARG A 476 31.00 25.23 27.78
N GLN A 477 32.13 24.79 27.23
CA GLN A 477 33.46 25.10 27.77
C GLN A 477 33.83 26.59 27.63
N VAL A 478 33.47 27.25 26.53
CA VAL A 478 33.66 28.70 26.37
C VAL A 478 32.86 29.46 27.42
N LYS A 479 31.62 29.04 27.73
CA LYS A 479 30.82 29.63 28.80
C LYS A 479 31.50 29.49 30.17
N VAL A 480 31.98 28.30 30.53
CA VAL A 480 32.73 28.08 31.80
C VAL A 480 33.99 28.94 31.87
N ARG A 481 34.74 29.08 30.76
CA ARG A 481 35.92 29.97 30.70
C ARG A 481 35.52 31.44 30.83
N GLN A 482 34.39 31.87 30.27
CA GLN A 482 33.88 33.24 30.43
C GLN A 482 33.49 33.53 31.89
N GLU A 483 32.84 32.59 32.57
CA GLU A 483 32.50 32.68 33.99
C GLU A 483 33.76 32.79 34.87
N GLN A 484 34.81 32.02 34.54
CA GLN A 484 36.13 32.13 35.18
C GLN A 484 36.78 33.51 34.95
N VAL A 485 36.77 34.04 33.71
CA VAL A 485 37.30 35.37 33.39
C VAL A 485 36.57 36.46 34.17
N CYS A 486 35.22 36.41 34.25
CA CYS A 486 34.43 37.37 35.03
C CYS A 486 34.81 37.36 36.53
N SER A 487 35.15 36.19 37.08
CA SER A 487 35.63 36.07 38.47
C SER A 487 37.04 36.65 38.65
N VAL A 488 37.94 36.44 37.68
CA VAL A 488 39.30 37.01 37.70
C VAL A 488 39.25 38.53 37.56
N GLU A 489 38.44 39.07 36.65
CA GLU A 489 38.21 40.51 36.53
C GLU A 489 37.71 41.14 37.83
N LYS A 490 36.78 40.48 38.53
CA LYS A 490 36.29 40.94 39.85
C LYS A 490 37.43 41.00 40.87
N ALA A 491 38.27 39.96 40.95
CA ALA A 491 39.43 39.95 41.84
C ALA A 491 40.48 41.01 41.47
N ILE A 492 40.67 41.30 40.17
CA ILE A 492 41.55 42.39 39.69
C ILE A 492 40.99 43.76 40.08
N ARG A 493 39.68 44.01 39.92
CA ARG A 493 39.03 45.26 40.38
C ARG A 493 39.22 45.46 41.88
N GLU A 494 38.85 44.47 42.69
CA GLU A 494 39.03 44.51 44.16
C GLU A 494 40.48 44.73 44.59
N SER A 495 41.45 44.18 43.85
CA SER A 495 42.89 44.38 44.11
C SER A 495 43.38 45.76 43.69
N THR A 496 42.83 46.30 42.61
CA THR A 496 43.10 47.66 42.11
C THR A 496 42.57 48.70 43.09
N ASP A 497 41.37 48.51 43.65
CA ASP A 497 40.79 49.39 44.67
C ASP A 497 41.61 49.38 45.96
N LYS A 498 42.05 48.20 46.42
CA LYS A 498 42.96 48.04 47.57
C LYS A 498 44.32 48.73 47.32
N LEU A 499 44.85 48.67 46.10
CA LEU A 499 46.06 49.41 45.71
C LEU A 499 45.83 50.93 45.63
N GLY A 500 44.66 51.37 45.17
CA GLY A 500 44.27 52.78 45.15
C GLY A 500 44.15 53.36 46.57
N ALA A 501 43.56 52.62 47.50
CA ALA A 501 43.50 52.97 48.92
C ALA A 501 44.91 53.05 49.54
N LYS A 502 45.77 52.05 49.29
CA LYS A 502 47.18 52.09 49.73
C LYS A 502 47.96 53.26 49.11
N ARG A 503 47.72 53.62 47.85
CA ARG A 503 48.34 54.78 47.20
C ARG A 503 47.95 56.08 47.91
N LYS A 504 46.65 56.31 48.15
CA LYS A 504 46.16 57.48 48.90
C LYS A 504 46.78 57.58 50.30
N TYR A 505 46.94 56.45 50.99
CA TYR A 505 47.66 56.40 52.28
C TYR A 505 49.15 56.74 52.14
N CYS A 506 49.84 56.20 51.14
CA CYS A 506 51.25 56.55 50.88
C CYS A 506 51.42 58.04 50.53
N GLU A 507 50.50 58.62 49.75
CA GLU A 507 50.47 60.07 49.49
C GLU A 507 50.22 60.88 50.77
N GLN A 508 49.34 60.42 51.67
CA GLN A 508 49.09 61.08 52.95
C GLN A 508 50.34 61.06 53.83
N VAL A 509 51.01 59.91 53.94
CA VAL A 509 52.31 59.79 54.63
C VAL A 509 53.36 60.68 53.97
N GLN A 510 53.41 60.76 52.63
CA GLN A 510 54.35 61.62 51.90
C GLN A 510 54.09 63.12 52.16
N ARG A 511 52.83 63.55 52.28
CA ARG A 511 52.47 64.91 52.70
C ARG A 511 53.01 65.18 54.12
N SER A 512 52.71 64.32 55.09
CA SER A 512 53.21 64.47 56.46
C SER A 512 54.75 64.43 56.57
N ILE A 513 55.44 63.63 55.75
CA ILE A 513 56.92 63.65 55.65
C ILE A 513 57.41 64.99 55.07
N THR A 514 56.70 65.56 54.10
CA THR A 514 57.01 66.87 53.52
C THR A 514 56.83 67.98 54.55
N ASP A 515 55.73 67.97 55.31
CA ASP A 515 55.43 68.92 56.39
C ASP A 515 56.50 68.83 57.49
N LEU A 516 56.85 67.62 57.94
CA LEU A 516 57.94 67.38 58.89
C LEU A 516 59.30 67.84 58.34
N THR A 517 59.54 67.71 57.04
CA THR A 517 60.77 68.21 56.38
C THR A 517 60.82 69.74 56.37
N VAL A 518 59.69 70.42 56.22
CA VAL A 518 59.61 71.89 56.37
C VAL A 518 59.88 72.31 57.82
N VAL A 519 59.31 71.62 58.81
CA VAL A 519 59.59 71.85 60.24
C VAL A 519 61.07 71.59 60.58
N LEU A 520 61.67 70.54 60.03
CA LEU A 520 63.10 70.25 60.21
C LEU A 520 63.99 71.32 59.56
N LYS A 521 63.63 71.85 58.38
CA LYS A 521 64.33 72.99 57.77
C LYS A 521 64.21 74.26 58.63
N SER A 522 63.01 74.57 59.15
CA SER A 522 62.80 75.68 60.09
C SER A 522 63.67 75.54 61.34
N LYS A 523 63.72 74.35 61.95
CA LYS A 523 64.60 74.06 63.09
C LYS A 523 66.09 74.16 62.73
N ALA A 524 66.51 73.73 61.54
CA ALA A 524 67.88 73.91 61.07
C ALA A 524 68.24 75.40 60.88
N CYS A 525 67.32 76.23 60.38
CA CYS A 525 67.51 77.68 60.31
C CYS A 525 67.66 78.30 61.70
N HIS A 526 66.80 77.96 62.67
CA HIS A 526 66.97 78.39 64.07
C HIS A 526 68.31 77.94 64.66
N LEU A 527 68.73 76.69 64.41
CA LEU A 527 70.00 76.17 64.91
C LEU A 527 71.20 76.87 64.25
N SER A 528 71.04 77.39 63.03
CA SER A 528 72.04 78.27 62.40
C SER A 528 72.08 79.70 62.98
N SER A 529 70.93 80.23 63.47
CA SER A 529 70.89 81.48 64.24
C SER A 529 71.59 81.31 65.59
N VAL A 530 71.24 80.27 66.35
CA VAL A 530 71.88 79.96 67.63
C VAL A 530 73.38 79.71 67.45
N LYS A 531 73.81 79.08 66.34
CA LYS A 531 75.24 78.96 66.03
C LYS A 531 75.91 80.33 65.79
N LYS A 532 75.22 81.29 65.17
CA LYS A 532 75.73 82.66 64.97
C LYS A 532 75.81 83.42 66.29
N GLU A 533 74.78 83.34 67.14
CA GLU A 533 74.77 83.93 68.49
C GLU A 533 75.92 83.37 69.38
N ILE A 534 76.19 82.06 69.28
CA ILE A 534 77.33 81.42 69.96
C ILE A 534 78.68 81.86 69.36
N GLN A 535 78.77 82.08 68.05
CA GLN A 535 79.97 82.58 67.39
C GLN A 535 80.28 84.03 67.81
N GLU A 536 79.28 84.89 67.86
CA GLU A 536 79.40 86.28 68.34
C GLU A 536 79.83 86.31 69.82
N SER A 537 79.23 85.45 70.66
CA SER A 537 79.63 85.25 72.06
C SER A 537 81.07 84.74 72.23
N LEU A 538 81.60 83.99 71.25
CA LEU A 538 82.98 83.49 71.25
C LEU A 538 83.98 84.59 70.89
N GLU A 539 83.61 85.49 69.98
CA GLU A 539 84.41 86.64 69.56
C GLU A 539 84.53 87.67 70.70
N ASP A 540 83.45 87.91 71.48
CA ASP A 540 83.49 88.68 72.72
C ASP A 540 84.44 88.06 73.76
N LEU A 541 84.37 86.74 73.98
CA LEU A 541 85.30 86.01 74.86
C LEU A 541 86.76 86.13 74.39
N GLN A 542 86.98 86.22 73.08
CA GLN A 542 88.31 86.38 72.49
C GLN A 542 88.85 87.80 72.71
N SER A 543 88.00 88.82 72.58
CA SER A 543 88.32 90.23 72.95
C SER A 543 88.73 90.37 74.42
N ILE A 544 87.98 89.75 75.34
CA ILE A 544 88.32 89.69 76.78
C ILE A 544 89.69 89.02 77.01
N LYS A 545 90.00 87.96 76.24
CA LYS A 545 91.28 87.25 76.32
C LYS A 545 92.46 88.13 75.88
N GLU A 546 92.27 89.01 74.90
CA GLU A 546 93.29 89.97 74.45
C GLU A 546 93.51 91.14 75.42
N GLN A 547 92.48 91.56 76.17
CA GLN A 547 92.69 92.48 77.30
C GLN A 547 93.53 91.82 78.41
N LYS A 548 93.28 90.54 78.71
CA LYS A 548 94.06 89.77 79.69
C LYS A 548 95.53 89.59 79.28
N VAL A 549 95.84 89.47 77.99
CA VAL A 549 97.23 89.44 77.49
C VAL A 549 97.94 90.78 77.69
N ARG A 550 97.27 91.91 77.41
CA ARG A 550 97.83 93.26 77.65
C ARG A 550 98.19 93.49 79.11
N LEU A 551 97.30 93.14 80.05
CA LEU A 551 97.59 93.22 81.49
C LEU A 551 98.74 92.30 81.94
N LYS A 552 98.97 91.17 81.26
CA LYS A 552 100.10 90.28 81.58
C LYS A 552 101.46 90.84 81.12
N ALA A 553 101.50 91.65 80.05
CA ALA A 553 102.73 92.25 79.56
C ALA A 553 103.35 93.22 80.59
N SER A 554 102.55 94.15 81.10
CA SER A 554 102.99 95.15 82.10
C SER A 554 103.39 94.54 83.46
N LEU A 555 103.07 93.27 83.72
CA LEU A 555 103.50 92.58 84.94
C LEU A 555 104.97 92.11 84.85
N MET A 556 105.41 91.63 83.68
CA MET A 556 106.75 91.09 83.49
C MET A 556 107.85 92.16 83.52
N GLU A 557 107.55 93.39 83.09
CA GLU A 557 108.47 94.53 83.21
C GLU A 557 108.79 94.85 84.69
N HIS A 558 107.81 94.62 85.58
CA HIS A 558 107.98 94.81 87.01
C HIS A 558 108.76 93.66 87.70
N GLU A 559 108.72 92.44 87.14
CA GLU A 559 109.51 91.29 87.60
C GLU A 559 111.00 91.43 87.22
N GLN A 560 111.31 91.91 86.02
CA GLN A 560 112.71 92.13 85.58
C GLN A 560 113.47 93.15 86.46
N GLY A 561 112.75 94.14 87.03
CA GLY A 561 113.34 95.10 87.97
C GLY A 561 113.77 94.49 89.31
N LEU A 562 113.21 93.34 89.71
CA LEU A 562 113.58 92.64 90.95
C LEU A 562 114.79 91.70 90.73
N GLU A 563 114.85 91.02 89.60
CA GLU A 563 115.91 90.05 89.29
C GLU A 563 117.31 90.68 89.19
N LEU A 564 117.39 91.96 88.79
CA LEU A 564 118.63 92.74 88.81
C LEU A 564 119.18 92.98 90.22
N LYS A 565 118.30 93.17 91.22
CA LYS A 565 118.73 93.40 92.61
C LYS A 565 119.16 92.13 93.35
N GLN A 566 118.69 90.96 92.92
CA GLN A 566 119.16 89.69 93.48
C GLN A 566 120.64 89.45 93.17
N LYS A 567 121.06 89.69 91.92
CA LYS A 567 122.45 89.48 91.46
C LYS A 567 123.46 90.35 92.21
N GLU A 568 123.08 91.57 92.61
CA GLU A 568 123.91 92.48 93.42
C GLU A 568 124.08 92.01 94.88
N LEU A 569 123.24 91.08 95.34
CA LEU A 569 123.33 90.41 96.64
C LEU A 569 124.29 89.21 96.56
N ASP A 570 124.15 88.39 95.52
CA ASP A 570 124.87 87.12 95.35
C ASP A 570 126.40 87.32 95.21
N GLU A 571 126.85 88.43 94.59
CA GLU A 571 128.28 88.80 94.52
C GLU A 571 128.93 89.08 95.88
N LYS A 572 128.14 89.46 96.90
CA LYS A 572 128.65 89.72 98.26
C LYS A 572 128.78 88.42 99.04
N ASP A 573 127.83 87.49 98.85
CA ASP A 573 127.83 86.16 99.46
C ASP A 573 128.99 85.28 98.96
N GLN A 574 129.35 85.37 97.67
CA GLN A 574 130.52 84.64 97.13
C GLN A 574 131.86 85.04 97.79
N LYS A 575 132.00 86.29 98.25
CA LYS A 575 133.21 86.76 98.95
C LYS A 575 133.31 86.23 100.38
N LEU A 576 132.17 85.93 101.03
CA LEU A 576 132.13 85.36 102.38
C LEU A 576 132.57 83.88 102.38
N LYS A 577 132.11 83.12 101.37
CA LYS A 577 132.43 81.69 101.20
C LYS A 577 133.90 81.41 100.88
N ALA A 578 134.64 82.39 100.36
CA ALA A 578 136.08 82.25 100.13
C ALA A 578 136.87 82.10 101.46
N THR A 579 136.49 82.83 102.51
CA THR A 579 137.14 82.74 103.83
C THR A 579 136.78 81.47 104.62
N GLU A 580 135.59 80.90 104.41
CA GLU A 580 135.20 79.63 105.03
C GLU A 580 136.01 78.43 104.51
N GLN A 581 136.51 78.51 103.27
CA GLN A 581 137.25 77.42 102.63
C GLN A 581 138.66 77.20 103.18
N GLU A 582 139.26 78.18 103.88
CA GLU A 582 140.52 77.95 104.61
C GLU A 582 140.29 77.18 105.91
N LEU A 583 139.23 77.52 106.66
CA LEU A 583 138.85 76.84 107.91
C LEU A 583 138.44 75.37 107.68
N ALA A 584 137.74 75.09 106.57
CA ALA A 584 137.33 73.74 106.21
C ALA A 584 138.50 72.76 105.96
N LYS A 585 139.74 73.26 105.80
CA LYS A 585 140.93 72.43 105.59
C LYS A 585 141.32 71.61 106.84
N TRP A 586 141.11 72.15 108.04
CA TRP A 586 141.49 71.52 109.32
C TRP A 586 140.58 70.36 109.77
N VAL A 587 139.32 70.31 109.32
CA VAL A 587 138.38 69.24 109.71
C VAL A 587 138.60 67.95 108.91
N LYS A 588 139.57 67.95 107.98
CA LYS A 588 140.11 66.75 107.32
C LYS A 588 141.37 66.19 108.02
N ASP A 589 141.62 66.56 109.27
CA ASP A 589 142.66 65.97 110.12
C ASP A 589 142.08 65.30 111.39
N TYR A 590 141.55 64.06 111.42
CA TYR A 590 140.99 63.18 110.38
C TYR A 590 140.24 61.98 111.03
N ASP A 591 139.28 62.20 111.94
CA ASP A 591 138.43 61.07 112.45
C ASP A 591 137.21 60.76 111.54
N ALA A 592 137.20 61.36 110.35
CA ALA A 592 136.69 60.80 109.07
C ALA A 592 135.34 60.05 109.10
N VAL A 593 134.37 60.57 109.85
CA VAL A 593 133.15 59.85 110.27
C VAL A 593 132.30 59.25 109.13
N ALA A 594 132.10 57.93 109.25
CA ALA A 594 130.97 57.09 108.82
C ALA A 594 130.29 57.32 107.46
N LYS A 595 130.52 56.39 106.52
CA LYS A 595 129.69 56.16 105.32
C LYS A 595 128.86 54.88 105.47
N GLN A 596 127.52 54.95 105.41
CA GLN A 596 126.60 53.81 105.21
C GLN A 596 125.31 54.25 104.47
N LEU A 597 124.69 53.38 103.66
CA LEU A 597 123.45 53.61 102.87
C LEU A 597 122.56 52.33 102.82
N SER A 598 121.24 52.43 102.52
CA SER A 598 120.16 51.53 103.04
C SER A 598 119.02 51.05 102.05
N ASN A 599 117.95 50.36 102.52
CA ASN A 599 117.10 49.36 101.77
C ASN A 599 115.58 49.13 102.20
N LEU A 600 114.68 48.69 101.25
CA LEU A 600 113.52 47.67 101.27
C LEU A 600 111.96 47.88 101.61
N CYS A 601 111.07 46.97 101.04
CA CYS A 601 109.58 46.58 101.24
C CYS A 601 108.39 47.25 100.39
N GLN A 602 107.07 46.85 100.21
CA GLN A 602 106.03 45.70 100.27
C GLN A 602 104.58 46.21 99.74
N GLU A 603 103.33 45.64 99.60
CA GLU A 603 102.49 44.36 99.36
C GLU A 603 100.90 44.69 99.27
N ARG A 604 99.74 43.95 99.03
CA ARG A 604 99.14 42.62 98.53
C ARG A 604 97.52 42.65 98.41
N ASN A 605 96.76 41.62 97.86
CA ASN A 605 95.27 41.19 98.02
C ASN A 605 94.15 41.55 96.93
N MET A 606 92.86 41.05 96.75
CA MET A 606 91.99 39.81 97.00
C MET A 606 90.49 39.77 96.36
N ASP A 607 89.82 38.57 96.23
CA ASP A 607 88.33 38.09 96.19
C ASP A 607 87.20 38.25 95.06
N VAL A 608 86.13 37.36 94.99
CA VAL A 608 84.92 37.28 94.03
C VAL A 608 83.69 36.30 94.40
N HIS A 609 82.41 36.45 93.89
CA HIS A 609 81.22 35.47 93.99
C HIS A 609 80.14 35.42 92.79
N LYS A 610 79.36 34.30 92.52
CA LYS A 610 78.43 33.90 91.32
C LYS A 610 77.23 32.88 91.69
N PRO A 611 76.39 32.08 90.90
CA PRO A 611 75.87 31.90 89.45
C PRO A 611 74.30 31.44 89.20
N THR A 612 73.79 31.02 87.98
CA THR A 612 72.44 30.32 87.60
C THR A 612 72.31 29.89 86.06
N GLY A 613 71.31 29.26 85.31
CA GLY A 613 69.91 28.60 85.28
C GLY A 613 69.39 28.36 83.77
N ASN A 614 68.30 27.71 83.19
CA ASN A 614 67.13 26.77 83.48
C ASN A 614 66.52 25.85 82.27
N SER A 615 65.20 25.86 81.81
CA SER A 615 64.42 24.74 81.07
C SER A 615 63.13 25.13 80.20
N ARG A 616 62.22 24.38 79.44
CA ARG A 616 62.05 23.09 78.57
C ARG A 616 60.68 23.02 77.68
N LYS A 617 60.08 21.88 77.14
CA LYS A 617 59.04 21.77 75.99
C LYS A 617 57.92 20.60 75.95
N ARG A 618 56.90 20.53 75.00
CA ARG A 618 55.81 19.44 74.77
C ARG A 618 55.00 19.37 73.38
N GLY A 619 54.02 18.41 73.12
CA GLY A 619 53.05 18.19 71.93
C GLY A 619 52.06 16.93 72.05
N ARG A 620 51.19 16.33 71.14
CA ARG A 620 50.37 16.55 69.84
C ARG A 620 49.40 15.31 69.45
N TYR A 621 48.30 15.40 68.60
CA TYR A 621 47.61 14.36 67.68
C TYR A 621 46.01 14.23 67.61
N ASP A 622 45.40 13.64 66.51
CA ASP A 622 44.05 13.88 65.87
C ASP A 622 43.61 12.92 64.64
N GLU A 623 42.34 12.39 64.43
CA GLU A 623 41.85 11.60 63.19
C GLU A 623 40.33 11.06 63.04
N SER A 624 39.86 10.61 61.81
CA SER A 624 38.90 9.52 61.24
C SER A 624 37.46 9.07 61.79
N LEU A 625 36.45 8.32 61.18
CA LEU A 625 35.91 7.84 59.81
C LEU A 625 34.51 7.01 59.80
N SER A 626 33.88 6.65 58.62
CA SER A 626 32.84 5.54 58.23
C SER A 626 31.26 5.62 58.48
N GLN A 627 30.21 4.84 57.97
CA GLN A 627 29.81 3.85 56.84
C GLN A 627 28.23 3.46 56.78
N SER A 628 27.61 2.76 55.75
CA SER A 628 26.14 2.30 55.63
C SER A 628 25.70 1.25 54.48
N LEU A 629 24.43 0.65 54.40
CA LEU A 629 23.88 -0.39 53.40
C LEU A 629 22.31 -0.79 53.35
N ASP A 630 21.72 -1.11 52.15
CA ASP A 630 20.74 -2.13 51.53
C ASP A 630 19.36 -2.83 51.96
N VAL A 631 18.50 -3.17 50.93
CA VAL A 631 17.63 -4.40 50.60
C VAL A 631 16.06 -4.57 50.82
N GLU A 632 15.38 -5.42 49.98
CA GLU A 632 13.92 -5.80 49.88
C GLU A 632 13.66 -7.34 49.55
N THR A 633 12.55 -8.00 49.06
CA THR A 633 11.12 -7.75 48.58
C THR A 633 10.23 -9.08 48.63
N HIS A 634 8.89 -9.06 48.38
CA HIS A 634 7.94 -10.24 48.22
C HIS A 634 6.57 -9.87 47.53
N GLY A 635 5.57 -10.71 47.12
CA GLY A 635 5.37 -12.19 46.95
C GLY A 635 3.88 -12.72 47.13
N LYS A 636 3.23 -13.45 46.17
CA LYS A 636 1.89 -14.18 46.31
C LYS A 636 1.52 -15.17 45.15
N GLU A 637 0.32 -15.80 45.18
CA GLU A 637 -0.16 -16.97 44.36
C GLU A 637 -0.29 -16.80 42.81
N ASN A 638 -0.29 -17.94 42.09
CA ASN A 638 0.08 -18.06 40.66
C ASN A 638 -1.05 -18.33 39.62
N THR A 639 -2.30 -17.89 39.81
CA THR A 639 -3.29 -17.83 38.71
C THR A 639 -2.89 -16.78 37.66
N CYS A 640 -3.16 -16.99 36.37
CA CYS A 640 -2.74 -16.06 35.33
C CYS A 640 -3.69 -14.86 35.25
N ASN A 641 -3.29 -13.74 35.84
CA ASN A 641 -4.05 -12.50 35.73
C ASN A 641 -3.88 -11.87 34.33
N PHE A 642 -4.78 -12.20 33.41
CA PHE A 642 -4.86 -11.62 32.06
C PHE A 642 -5.13 -10.11 32.07
N GLU A 643 -5.67 -9.53 33.15
CA GLU A 643 -5.84 -8.08 33.26
C GLU A 643 -4.50 -7.36 33.45
N ASN A 644 -3.50 -8.01 34.08
CA ASN A 644 -2.12 -7.51 34.11
C ASN A 644 -1.42 -7.55 32.74
N GLN A 645 -2.02 -8.18 31.73
CA GLN A 645 -1.58 -8.11 30.33
C GLN A 645 -2.21 -6.90 29.59
N ARG A 646 -3.11 -6.17 30.26
CA ARG A 646 -3.83 -4.96 29.78
C ARG A 646 -3.59 -3.74 30.68
N SER A 647 -2.61 -3.82 31.59
CA SER A 647 -2.26 -2.71 32.47
C SER A 647 -1.66 -1.55 31.65
N GLN A 648 -1.76 -0.33 32.19
CA GLN A 648 -1.46 0.92 31.46
C GLN A 648 -0.03 0.96 30.86
N ASP A 649 0.92 0.26 31.48
CA ASP A 649 2.32 0.13 31.05
C ASP A 649 2.56 -0.83 29.87
N LYS A 650 1.55 -1.64 29.47
CA LYS A 650 1.66 -2.56 28.33
C LYS A 650 1.42 -1.88 26.98
N PHE A 651 0.60 -0.83 26.98
CA PHE A 651 0.23 -0.12 25.76
C PHE A 651 1.35 0.78 25.24
N LYS A 652 1.63 0.69 23.94
CA LYS A 652 2.63 1.51 23.23
C LYS A 652 2.04 1.99 21.90
N ILE A 653 2.53 3.14 21.45
CA ILE A 653 2.13 3.71 20.16
C ILE A 653 2.51 2.76 19.01
N ASP A 654 1.68 2.75 17.96
CA ASP A 654 1.73 1.89 16.78
C ASP A 654 1.56 0.37 16.99
N GLN A 655 1.36 -0.12 18.22
CA GLN A 655 0.86 -1.48 18.45
C GLN A 655 -0.55 -1.67 17.88
N ILE A 656 -0.88 -2.89 17.47
CA ILE A 656 -2.24 -3.29 17.09
C ILE A 656 -2.77 -4.25 18.15
N TRP A 657 -3.98 -3.96 18.64
CA TRP A 657 -4.64 -4.74 19.68
C TRP A 657 -6.00 -5.23 19.21
N ALA A 658 -6.40 -6.42 19.70
CA ALA A 658 -7.77 -6.90 19.61
C ALA A 658 -8.68 -6.14 20.59
N VAL A 659 -9.90 -5.84 20.14
CA VAL A 659 -10.90 -5.01 20.82
C VAL A 659 -12.21 -5.79 20.88
N TYR A 660 -12.86 -5.77 22.05
CA TYR A 660 -14.13 -6.46 22.27
C TYR A 660 -15.29 -5.80 21.50
N SER A 661 -16.09 -6.61 20.81
CA SER A 661 -17.32 -6.25 20.11
C SER A 661 -18.29 -7.41 20.20
N GLU A 662 -19.55 -7.14 20.60
CA GLU A 662 -20.54 -8.21 20.84
C GLU A 662 -19.97 -9.34 21.72
N GLY A 663 -19.38 -8.97 22.87
CA GLY A 663 -18.74 -9.89 23.81
C GLY A 663 -17.34 -10.40 23.40
N MET A 664 -17.04 -10.49 22.09
CA MET A 664 -15.89 -11.21 21.57
C MET A 664 -14.78 -10.30 21.00
N PRO A 665 -13.48 -10.66 21.09
CA PRO A 665 -12.36 -9.82 20.67
C PRO A 665 -12.10 -9.88 19.15
N ARG A 666 -13.10 -9.52 18.34
CA ARG A 666 -13.14 -9.71 16.88
C ARG A 666 -12.69 -8.50 16.06
N LYS A 667 -12.66 -7.31 16.66
CA LYS A 667 -12.21 -6.08 15.98
C LYS A 667 -10.77 -5.77 16.35
N TYR A 668 -10.05 -5.03 15.50
CA TYR A 668 -8.66 -4.63 15.76
C TYR A 668 -8.50 -3.13 15.62
N ALA A 669 -7.60 -2.53 16.40
CA ALA A 669 -7.26 -1.12 16.30
C ALA A 669 -5.77 -0.86 16.57
N GLN A 670 -5.18 0.11 15.87
CA GLN A 670 -3.81 0.55 16.09
C GLN A 670 -3.77 1.75 17.04
N ILE A 671 -2.93 1.68 18.07
CA ILE A 671 -2.74 2.78 19.03
C ILE A 671 -1.99 3.93 18.35
N LYS A 672 -2.53 5.15 18.45
CA LYS A 672 -1.96 6.37 17.85
C LYS A 672 -1.56 7.43 18.86
N ARG A 673 -2.25 7.52 19.99
CA ARG A 673 -1.84 8.35 21.12
C ARG A 673 -2.28 7.72 22.44
N ILE A 674 -1.51 7.97 23.49
CA ILE A 674 -1.80 7.57 24.85
C ILE A 674 -1.83 8.83 25.69
N ASP A 675 -3.01 9.23 26.17
CA ASP A 675 -3.16 10.34 27.11
C ASP A 675 -3.17 9.75 28.52
N THR A 676 -2.32 10.26 29.42
CA THR A 676 -2.12 9.69 30.77
C THR A 676 -2.77 10.50 31.89
N SER A 677 -3.29 11.69 31.58
CA SER A 677 -3.90 12.63 32.54
C SER A 677 -4.92 13.52 31.83
N PRO A 678 -6.07 13.87 32.45
CA PRO A 678 -6.51 13.48 33.80
C PRO A 678 -7.04 12.04 33.89
N GLU A 679 -7.35 11.41 32.76
CA GLU A 679 -7.84 10.03 32.67
C GLU A 679 -7.03 9.28 31.61
N PHE A 680 -6.63 8.03 31.88
CA PHE A 680 -5.86 7.23 30.92
C PHE A 680 -6.73 6.83 29.71
N LYS A 681 -6.40 7.36 28.53
CA LYS A 681 -7.20 7.22 27.30
C LYS A 681 -6.34 6.82 26.11
N LEU A 682 -6.80 5.81 25.37
CA LEU A 682 -6.13 5.30 24.17
C LEU A 682 -6.84 5.82 22.94
N HIS A 683 -6.15 6.67 22.17
CA HIS A 683 -6.61 7.14 20.86
C HIS A 683 -6.15 6.13 19.82
N VAL A 684 -7.09 5.50 19.13
CA VAL A 684 -6.82 4.42 18.19
C VAL A 684 -7.40 4.69 16.81
N ALA A 685 -6.77 4.12 15.79
CA ALA A 685 -7.34 4.04 14.45
C ALA A 685 -7.80 2.57 14.21
N PRO A 686 -9.09 2.31 14.00
CA PRO A 686 -9.59 0.97 13.70
C PRO A 686 -8.97 0.37 12.43
N LEU A 687 -8.93 -0.97 12.38
CA LEU A 687 -8.60 -1.74 11.20
C LEU A 687 -9.89 -2.26 10.55
N GLU A 688 -10.11 -1.90 9.29
CA GLU A 688 -11.22 -2.39 8.46
C GLU A 688 -10.73 -3.49 7.52
N LEU A 689 -11.52 -4.53 7.25
CA LEU A 689 -11.15 -5.52 6.23
C LEU A 689 -11.08 -4.89 4.82
N TYR A 690 -10.20 -5.43 3.98
CA TYR A 690 -9.98 -4.91 2.63
C TYR A 690 -11.22 -5.04 1.73
N LEU A 691 -11.76 -6.26 1.65
CA LEU A 691 -13.05 -6.61 1.08
C LEU A 691 -13.66 -7.65 2.04
N PRO A 692 -14.77 -7.37 2.74
CA PRO A 692 -15.55 -8.45 3.36
C PRO A 692 -16.16 -9.30 2.23
N PRO A 693 -16.08 -10.65 2.27
CA PRO A 693 -16.78 -11.48 1.30
C PRO A 693 -18.30 -11.35 1.51
N ASN A 694 -19.04 -10.97 0.47
CA ASN A 694 -20.51 -10.80 0.48
C ASN A 694 -21.31 -12.12 0.68
N LEU A 695 -20.67 -13.17 1.20
CA LEU A 695 -21.19 -14.53 1.36
C LEU A 695 -21.01 -15.06 2.80
N MET A 696 -20.55 -14.24 3.75
CA MET A 696 -20.34 -14.66 5.14
C MET A 696 -21.43 -14.15 6.08
N THR A 697 -22.02 -15.07 6.83
CA THR A 697 -22.98 -14.84 7.91
C THR A 697 -22.32 -14.38 9.21
N HIS A 698 -21.07 -14.78 9.46
CA HIS A 698 -20.35 -14.53 10.71
C HIS A 698 -19.29 -13.42 10.60
N PRO A 699 -18.99 -12.68 11.69
CA PRO A 699 -17.93 -11.68 11.70
C PRO A 699 -16.54 -12.28 11.42
N VAL A 700 -15.79 -11.61 10.55
CA VAL A 700 -14.47 -12.05 10.07
C VAL A 700 -13.34 -11.38 10.86
N SER A 701 -12.45 -12.19 11.44
CA SER A 701 -11.33 -11.72 12.28
C SER A 701 -9.96 -12.09 11.72
N CYS A 702 -9.87 -12.61 10.49
CA CYS A 702 -8.63 -12.98 9.82
C CYS A 702 -8.57 -12.39 8.40
N GLY A 703 -7.36 -12.25 7.86
CA GLY A 703 -7.13 -11.76 6.50
C GLY A 703 -6.36 -10.44 6.44
N ARG A 704 -6.74 -9.61 5.45
CA ARG A 704 -6.04 -8.37 5.10
C ARG A 704 -6.88 -7.16 5.49
N PHE A 705 -6.25 -6.24 6.22
CA PHE A 705 -6.86 -5.07 6.83
C PHE A 705 -6.20 -3.78 6.33
N LYS A 706 -7.00 -2.72 6.19
CA LYS A 706 -6.58 -1.33 6.02
C LYS A 706 -6.79 -0.58 7.33
N LEU A 707 -5.90 0.35 7.65
CA LEU A 707 -6.11 1.30 8.74
C LEU A 707 -7.13 2.37 8.30
N LYS A 708 -8.16 2.59 9.11
CA LYS A 708 -9.19 3.61 8.88
C LYS A 708 -8.57 5.01 8.97
N THR A 709 -8.67 5.78 7.89
CA THR A 709 -8.17 7.17 7.83
C THR A 709 -9.25 8.14 8.28
N GLY A 710 -9.02 8.84 9.40
CA GLY A 710 -9.97 9.80 9.95
C GLY A 710 -9.58 10.29 11.35
N ILE A 711 -10.56 10.78 12.09
CA ILE A 711 -10.42 11.10 13.53
C ILE A 711 -10.18 9.79 14.30
N ALA A 712 -9.25 9.80 15.25
CA ALA A 712 -8.99 8.65 16.11
C ALA A 712 -10.16 8.42 17.08
N GLU A 713 -10.55 7.16 17.24
CA GLU A 713 -11.57 6.72 18.19
C GLU A 713 -10.94 6.59 19.59
N VAL A 714 -11.64 7.02 20.64
CA VAL A 714 -11.10 7.03 22.01
C VAL A 714 -11.66 5.85 22.79
N LEU A 715 -10.80 4.93 23.21
CA LEU A 715 -11.16 3.73 23.96
C LEU A 715 -10.50 3.70 25.34
N ALA A 716 -11.18 3.04 26.29
CA ALA A 716 -10.64 2.73 27.61
C ALA A 716 -9.81 1.43 27.58
N PRO A 717 -8.82 1.26 28.48
CA PRO A 717 -8.03 0.02 28.58
C PRO A 717 -8.85 -1.27 28.64
N SER A 718 -10.02 -1.24 29.30
CA SER A 718 -10.94 -2.36 29.45
C SER A 718 -11.61 -2.81 28.14
N SER A 719 -11.56 -2.02 27.07
CA SER A 719 -12.06 -2.38 25.74
C SER A 719 -11.12 -3.33 24.98
N PHE A 720 -9.87 -3.46 25.42
CA PHE A 720 -8.82 -4.23 24.73
C PHE A 720 -8.66 -5.63 25.31
N SER A 721 -8.41 -6.60 24.44
CA SER A 721 -8.21 -8.00 24.81
C SER A 721 -6.72 -8.36 24.92
N HIS A 722 -5.94 -8.10 23.87
CA HIS A 722 -4.51 -8.45 23.79
C HIS A 722 -3.84 -7.76 22.58
N GLU A 723 -2.52 -7.60 22.63
CA GLU A 723 -1.70 -7.21 21.48
C GLU A 723 -1.68 -8.35 20.44
N VAL A 724 -1.98 -8.04 19.18
CA VAL A 724 -2.01 -9.03 18.09
C VAL A 724 -0.83 -8.88 17.15
N LYS A 725 -0.27 -10.02 16.74
CA LYS A 725 0.92 -10.08 15.87
C LYS A 725 0.52 -9.87 14.41
N ALA A 726 0.18 -8.64 14.05
CA ALA A 726 -0.03 -8.23 12.67
C ALA A 726 1.29 -8.23 11.86
N VAL A 727 1.23 -8.57 10.57
CA VAL A 727 2.31 -8.30 9.61
C VAL A 727 1.95 -7.03 8.83
N LYS A 728 2.82 -6.02 8.82
CA LYS A 728 2.62 -4.81 8.00
C LYS A 728 3.00 -5.11 6.55
N SER A 729 2.04 -5.13 5.63
CA SER A 729 2.28 -5.44 4.20
C SER A 729 2.43 -4.20 3.31
N ASN A 730 1.97 -3.02 3.74
CA ASN A 730 2.21 -1.75 3.06
C ASN A 730 1.95 -0.56 4.03
N VAL A 731 2.04 0.68 3.54
CA VAL A 731 1.54 1.88 4.23
C VAL A 731 0.06 1.67 4.58
N ASN A 732 -0.25 1.73 5.87
CA ASN A 732 -1.59 1.52 6.43
C ASN A 732 -2.25 0.18 6.05
N ARG A 733 -1.48 -0.86 5.69
CA ARG A 733 -2.00 -2.22 5.41
C ARG A 733 -1.36 -3.26 6.33
N PHE A 734 -2.21 -4.11 6.89
CA PHE A 734 -1.84 -5.11 7.89
C PHE A 734 -2.50 -6.45 7.58
N GLU A 735 -1.81 -7.54 7.94
CA GLU A 735 -2.30 -8.91 7.72
C GLU A 735 -2.29 -9.67 9.05
N LEU A 736 -3.43 -10.26 9.38
CA LEU A 736 -3.67 -11.00 10.61
C LEU A 736 -4.15 -12.40 10.23
N TYR A 737 -3.30 -13.38 10.51
CA TYR A 737 -3.57 -14.81 10.28
C TYR A 737 -3.12 -15.60 11.50
N PRO A 738 -3.80 -16.72 11.85
CA PRO A 738 -3.42 -17.56 12.98
C PRO A 738 -2.00 -18.12 12.82
N ARG A 739 -1.19 -18.05 13.89
CA ARG A 739 0.21 -18.50 13.90
C ARG A 739 0.42 -19.71 14.81
N LYS A 740 1.43 -20.53 14.50
CA LYS A 740 1.83 -21.70 15.30
C LYS A 740 2.01 -21.35 16.80
N GLY A 741 1.33 -22.11 17.66
CA GLY A 741 1.34 -21.97 19.12
C GLY A 741 0.29 -21.00 19.70
N GLU A 742 -0.52 -20.34 18.86
CA GLU A 742 -1.64 -19.50 19.31
C GLU A 742 -2.91 -20.34 19.49
N ILE A 743 -3.75 -20.00 20.48
CA ILE A 743 -5.09 -20.60 20.61
C ILE A 743 -6.14 -19.64 20.07
N TRP A 744 -7.13 -20.21 19.41
CA TRP A 744 -8.14 -19.49 18.64
C TRP A 744 -9.51 -20.13 18.83
N ALA A 745 -10.56 -19.34 18.70
CA ALA A 745 -11.92 -19.84 18.48
C ALA A 745 -12.15 -20.16 17.00
N LEU A 746 -12.88 -21.25 16.72
CA LEU A 746 -13.24 -21.72 15.38
C LEU A 746 -14.77 -21.88 15.28
N TYR A 747 -15.41 -21.37 14.23
CA TYR A 747 -16.83 -21.63 13.98
C TYR A 747 -17.04 -23.09 13.56
N LYS A 748 -17.92 -23.83 14.25
CA LYS A 748 -18.33 -25.19 13.83
C LYS A 748 -19.10 -25.15 12.51
N ASN A 749 -20.20 -24.39 12.51
CA ASN A 749 -21.24 -24.41 11.46
C ASN A 749 -20.98 -23.39 10.32
N TRP A 750 -19.71 -23.12 10.01
CA TRP A 750 -19.26 -22.00 9.16
C TRP A 750 -19.85 -21.93 7.74
N ASN A 751 -20.48 -23.01 7.25
CA ASN A 751 -20.93 -23.18 5.86
C ASN A 751 -22.47 -23.27 5.74
N ILE A 752 -23.23 -22.85 6.77
CA ILE A 752 -24.71 -22.90 6.76
C ILE A 752 -25.28 -21.54 6.32
N THR A 753 -25.83 -21.49 5.11
CA THR A 753 -26.42 -20.28 4.49
C THR A 753 -27.78 -19.87 5.06
N ASN A 754 -28.33 -20.61 6.03
CA ASN A 754 -29.72 -20.51 6.48
C ASN A 754 -29.90 -19.81 7.83
N CYS A 755 -28.95 -18.96 8.25
CA CYS A 755 -29.06 -18.14 9.46
C CYS A 755 -30.03 -16.94 9.26
N ALA A 756 -31.27 -17.21 8.84
CA ALA A 756 -32.31 -16.21 8.61
C ALA A 756 -33.02 -15.81 9.92
N ASP A 757 -33.23 -16.77 10.82
CA ASP A 757 -33.74 -16.55 12.17
C ASP A 757 -32.55 -16.30 13.11
N GLY A 758 -32.31 -15.03 13.48
CA GLY A 758 -31.19 -14.59 14.31
C GLY A 758 -31.27 -15.00 15.78
N SER A 759 -31.41 -16.31 16.05
CA SER A 759 -31.60 -16.89 17.39
C SER A 759 -30.74 -18.14 17.65
N GLU A 760 -29.98 -18.62 16.66
CA GLU A 760 -28.98 -19.66 16.87
C GLU A 760 -27.70 -19.06 17.49
N GLU A 761 -27.34 -19.52 18.68
CA GLU A 761 -26.12 -19.15 19.40
C GLU A 761 -24.89 -19.60 18.60
N GLU A 762 -23.87 -18.75 18.44
CA GLU A 762 -22.69 -19.06 17.63
C GLU A 762 -21.82 -20.17 18.27
N ASP A 763 -22.01 -21.40 17.79
CA ASP A 763 -21.37 -22.59 18.34
C ASP A 763 -19.88 -22.67 17.91
N LEU A 764 -18.97 -22.30 18.83
CA LEU A 764 -17.52 -22.28 18.60
C LEU A 764 -16.78 -23.45 19.26
N GLU A 765 -15.62 -23.78 18.71
CA GLU A 765 -14.62 -24.68 19.29
C GLU A 765 -13.32 -23.93 19.60
N ILE A 766 -12.57 -24.37 20.61
CA ILE A 766 -11.24 -23.81 20.91
C ILE A 766 -10.18 -24.73 20.32
N VAL A 767 -9.25 -24.17 19.56
CA VAL A 767 -8.19 -24.91 18.86
C VAL A 767 -6.81 -24.31 19.12
N GLU A 768 -5.79 -25.16 19.18
CA GLU A 768 -4.38 -24.76 19.07
C GLU A 768 -3.94 -24.79 17.61
N VAL A 769 -3.27 -23.75 17.12
CA VAL A 769 -2.63 -23.78 15.80
C VAL A 769 -1.31 -24.54 15.89
N VAL A 770 -1.25 -25.76 15.36
CA VAL A 770 -0.06 -26.64 15.44
C VAL A 770 0.93 -26.35 14.31
N GLU A 771 0.46 -25.99 13.11
CA GLU A 771 1.31 -25.63 11.98
C GLU A 771 0.61 -24.73 10.96
N THR A 772 1.40 -23.89 10.28
CA THR A 772 0.95 -23.01 9.18
C THR A 772 1.76 -23.34 7.93
N LYS A 773 1.15 -24.08 6.99
CA LYS A 773 1.78 -24.51 5.72
C LYS A 773 1.59 -23.44 4.65
N GLU A 774 2.00 -23.71 3.40
CA GLU A 774 1.80 -22.75 2.30
C GLU A 774 0.32 -22.57 1.94
N GLN A 775 -0.46 -23.66 1.84
CA GLN A 775 -1.86 -23.63 1.39
C GLN A 775 -2.89 -23.89 2.50
N SER A 776 -2.48 -24.40 3.67
CA SER A 776 -3.35 -24.77 4.78
C SER A 776 -2.78 -24.34 6.15
N ILE A 777 -3.64 -24.37 7.17
CA ILE A 777 -3.32 -24.22 8.59
C ILE A 777 -3.81 -25.49 9.28
N GLN A 778 -2.93 -26.17 10.01
CA GLN A 778 -3.26 -27.37 10.79
C GLN A 778 -3.47 -26.99 12.25
N ALA A 779 -4.69 -27.11 12.72
CA ALA A 779 -5.09 -26.88 14.09
C ALA A 779 -5.38 -28.20 14.83
N MET A 780 -5.39 -28.17 16.16
CA MET A 780 -5.81 -29.28 17.01
C MET A 780 -6.91 -28.83 17.96
N LEU A 781 -7.97 -29.63 18.07
CA LEU A 781 -9.10 -29.37 18.97
C LEU A 781 -8.67 -29.50 20.43
N LEU A 782 -8.97 -28.46 21.22
CA LEU A 782 -8.78 -28.48 22.67
C LEU A 782 -10.12 -28.67 23.38
N THR A 783 -10.14 -29.60 24.33
CA THR A 783 -11.34 -29.92 25.12
C THR A 783 -11.29 -29.25 26.49
N ALA A 784 -12.42 -28.72 26.94
CA ALA A 784 -12.55 -28.13 28.26
C ALA A 784 -12.41 -29.21 29.34
N LYS A 785 -11.59 -28.97 30.36
CA LYS A 785 -11.46 -29.88 31.50
C LYS A 785 -12.79 -29.89 32.27
N VAL A 786 -13.28 -31.08 32.63
CA VAL A 786 -14.65 -31.35 33.14
C VAL A 786 -15.15 -30.39 34.24
N PHE A 787 -14.25 -29.79 35.02
CA PHE A 787 -14.56 -28.90 36.14
C PHE A 787 -14.08 -27.44 35.96
N SER A 788 -13.74 -27.00 34.73
CA SER A 788 -13.28 -25.62 34.48
C SER A 788 -13.71 -25.07 33.12
N LYS A 789 -14.25 -23.85 33.11
CA LYS A 789 -14.54 -23.08 31.88
C LYS A 789 -13.29 -22.38 31.29
N VAL A 790 -12.12 -22.48 31.92
CA VAL A 790 -10.89 -21.75 31.54
C VAL A 790 -9.65 -22.64 31.40
N LEU A 791 -9.76 -23.96 31.58
CA LEU A 791 -8.66 -24.91 31.39
C LEU A 791 -8.99 -25.86 30.25
N TYR A 792 -8.20 -25.79 29.18
CA TYR A 792 -8.39 -26.57 27.96
C TYR A 792 -7.16 -27.47 27.72
N GLY A 793 -7.35 -28.69 27.22
CA GLY A 793 -6.27 -29.64 26.96
C GLY A 793 -6.44 -30.37 25.63
N ARG A 794 -5.35 -30.85 25.05
CA ARG A 794 -5.37 -31.67 23.83
C ARG A 794 -6.11 -32.98 24.09
N CYS A 795 -7.02 -33.35 23.19
CA CYS A 795 -7.61 -34.70 23.22
C CYS A 795 -6.58 -35.71 22.67
N LEU A 796 -5.97 -36.49 23.56
CA LEU A 796 -4.97 -37.51 23.21
C LEU A 796 -5.59 -38.86 22.79
N GLU A 797 -6.89 -39.05 22.99
CA GLU A 797 -7.56 -40.35 22.80
C GLU A 797 -8.11 -40.59 21.38
N SER A 798 -8.13 -39.57 20.51
CA SER A 798 -8.59 -39.70 19.11
C SER A 798 -7.54 -39.24 18.10
N LYS A 799 -7.41 -39.99 16.99
CA LYS A 799 -6.56 -39.58 15.86
C LYS A 799 -7.17 -38.44 15.04
N ASP A 800 -8.46 -38.21 15.22
CA ASP A 800 -9.28 -37.20 14.51
C ASP A 800 -9.20 -35.81 15.16
N GLY A 801 -8.38 -35.62 16.20
CA GLY A 801 -8.23 -34.33 16.90
C GLY A 801 -7.60 -33.20 16.08
N PHE A 802 -7.13 -33.47 14.85
CA PHE A 802 -6.55 -32.48 13.95
C PHE A 802 -7.56 -31.96 12.93
N VAL A 803 -7.64 -30.63 12.78
CA VAL A 803 -8.45 -29.96 11.76
C VAL A 803 -7.50 -29.25 10.79
N GLU A 804 -7.44 -29.69 9.53
CA GLU A 804 -6.74 -28.97 8.48
C GLU A 804 -7.69 -27.97 7.79
N ILE A 805 -7.32 -26.70 7.84
CA ILE A 805 -8.12 -25.57 7.36
C ILE A 805 -7.38 -24.94 6.17
N PRO A 806 -7.90 -25.06 4.93
CA PRO A 806 -7.34 -24.37 3.78
C PRO A 806 -7.27 -22.86 4.01
N LYS A 807 -6.24 -22.16 3.53
CA LYS A 807 -6.13 -20.69 3.73
C LYS A 807 -7.27 -19.90 3.10
N LYS A 808 -7.95 -20.44 2.08
CA LYS A 808 -9.21 -19.91 1.53
C LYS A 808 -10.38 -19.91 2.52
N GLU A 809 -10.29 -20.70 3.59
CA GLU A 809 -11.28 -20.87 4.65
C GLU A 809 -10.79 -20.29 6.00
N VAL A 810 -9.76 -19.44 6.01
CA VAL A 810 -9.21 -18.87 7.26
C VAL A 810 -10.24 -18.03 8.03
N ASN A 811 -11.33 -17.60 7.40
CA ASN A 811 -12.44 -16.91 8.06
C ASN A 811 -13.27 -17.83 8.98
N ARG A 812 -12.99 -19.15 9.00
CA ARG A 812 -13.47 -20.08 10.04
C ARG A 812 -12.94 -19.73 11.44
N PHE A 813 -11.80 -19.04 11.53
CA PHE A 813 -11.24 -18.57 12.79
C PHE A 813 -11.99 -17.32 13.28
N SER A 814 -12.73 -17.46 14.38
CA SER A 814 -13.60 -16.41 14.93
C SER A 814 -12.82 -15.32 15.64
N HIS A 815 -11.80 -15.65 16.43
CA HIS A 815 -10.90 -14.70 17.09
C HIS A 815 -9.75 -15.44 17.79
N GLN A 816 -8.66 -14.72 18.09
CA GLN A 816 -7.57 -15.21 18.94
C GLN A 816 -7.98 -15.14 20.41
N ILE A 817 -7.66 -16.18 21.19
CA ILE A 817 -7.94 -16.26 22.62
C ILE A 817 -6.61 -16.12 23.38
N PRO A 818 -6.47 -15.14 24.29
CA PRO A 818 -5.31 -15.05 25.18
C PRO A 818 -5.19 -16.33 26.01
N ALA A 819 -4.03 -16.98 25.96
CA ALA A 819 -3.80 -18.25 26.61
C ALA A 819 -2.38 -18.38 27.16
N VAL A 820 -2.25 -18.98 28.34
CA VAL A 820 -0.96 -19.35 28.93
C VAL A 820 -0.89 -20.86 29.07
N ARG A 821 0.06 -21.48 28.37
CA ARG A 821 0.36 -22.90 28.51
C ARG A 821 0.89 -23.19 29.90
N ARG A 822 0.27 -24.13 30.61
CA ARG A 822 0.69 -24.60 31.94
C ARG A 822 1.43 -25.92 31.80
N GLU A 823 2.68 -25.94 32.24
CA GLU A 823 3.53 -27.13 32.17
C GLU A 823 3.53 -27.91 33.50
N ARG A 824 3.49 -29.24 33.39
CA ARG A 824 3.81 -30.27 34.41
C ARG A 824 3.35 -30.02 35.86
N SER A 825 2.30 -30.75 36.24
CA SER A 825 2.29 -31.47 37.52
C SER A 825 2.08 -32.96 37.23
N ALA A 826 3.00 -33.81 37.70
CA ALA A 826 2.96 -35.23 37.43
C ALA A 826 1.84 -35.90 38.23
N THR A 827 0.71 -36.15 37.57
CA THR A 827 -0.44 -36.86 38.14
C THR A 827 -0.56 -38.26 37.55
N ARG A 828 -1.18 -39.20 38.27
CA ARG A 828 -1.20 -40.65 37.94
C ARG A 828 -1.99 -41.02 36.67
N LEU A 829 -2.41 -40.05 35.86
CA LEU A 829 -3.22 -40.24 34.64
C LEU A 829 -2.47 -39.95 33.32
N GLY A 830 -1.18 -39.59 33.38
CA GLY A 830 -0.34 -39.36 32.20
C GLY A 830 -0.02 -37.89 31.92
N ASP A 831 0.96 -37.67 31.03
CA ASP A 831 1.41 -36.33 30.64
C ASP A 831 0.45 -35.70 29.62
N CYS A 832 -0.27 -34.66 30.05
CA CYS A 832 -1.11 -33.84 29.18
C CYS A 832 -0.69 -32.36 29.29
N GLU A 833 -0.56 -31.68 28.15
CA GLU A 833 -0.42 -30.21 28.10
C GLU A 833 -1.79 -29.54 28.26
N TRP A 834 -1.84 -28.43 29.01
CA TRP A 834 -3.05 -27.65 29.24
C TRP A 834 -2.80 -26.15 29.02
N TRP A 835 -3.83 -25.43 28.62
CA TRP A 835 -3.85 -23.98 28.47
C TRP A 835 -4.87 -23.39 29.42
N GLU A 836 -4.44 -22.40 30.19
CA GLU A 836 -5.30 -21.48 30.91
C GLU A 836 -5.67 -20.36 29.94
N VAL A 837 -6.96 -20.18 29.66
CA VAL A 837 -7.46 -19.19 28.69
C VAL A 837 -8.15 -18.04 29.39
N ASP A 838 -8.10 -16.84 28.81
CA ASP A 838 -8.82 -15.68 29.33
C ASP A 838 -10.34 -15.87 29.23
N SER A 839 -10.99 -15.94 30.39
CA SER A 839 -12.45 -16.00 30.50
C SER A 839 -13.19 -14.93 29.69
N LYS A 840 -12.67 -13.69 29.58
CA LYS A 840 -13.34 -12.62 28.82
C LYS A 840 -13.40 -12.91 27.31
N ALA A 841 -12.54 -13.79 26.79
CA ALA A 841 -12.56 -14.22 25.39
C ALA A 841 -13.31 -15.56 25.17
N VAL A 842 -14.05 -16.05 26.17
CA VAL A 842 -14.70 -17.39 26.15
C VAL A 842 -16.15 -17.36 26.67
N LEU A 843 -16.61 -16.26 27.26
CA LEU A 843 -17.77 -16.27 28.16
C LEU A 843 -19.14 -16.52 27.49
N ASP A 844 -19.34 -16.14 26.23
CA ASP A 844 -20.65 -16.29 25.56
C ASP A 844 -20.88 -17.68 24.92
N LEU A 845 -19.91 -18.60 25.00
CA LEU A 845 -19.93 -19.87 24.26
C LEU A 845 -20.92 -20.92 24.78
N ASN A 846 -21.72 -20.65 25.83
CA ASN A 846 -22.83 -21.53 26.24
C ASN A 846 -23.82 -20.87 27.24
N PRO A 847 -24.94 -20.28 26.79
CA PRO A 847 -26.04 -19.88 27.67
C PRO A 847 -26.83 -21.08 28.22
N LYS A 848 -26.97 -22.15 27.44
CA LYS A 848 -27.85 -23.33 27.68
C LYS A 848 -27.37 -24.30 28.78
N LYS A 849 -26.86 -23.79 29.90
CA LYS A 849 -26.64 -24.60 31.13
C LYS A 849 -26.90 -23.92 32.47
N HIS A 850 -27.39 -22.67 32.48
CA HIS A 850 -27.83 -22.00 33.72
C HIS A 850 -29.36 -22.02 33.90
N LYS A 851 -29.96 -23.22 33.92
CA LYS A 851 -31.16 -23.42 34.75
C LYS A 851 -30.69 -23.50 36.20
N SER A 852 -30.86 -22.42 36.94
CA SER A 852 -30.68 -22.42 38.39
C SER A 852 -31.61 -23.46 39.01
N ILE A 853 -31.04 -24.41 39.74
CA ILE A 853 -31.81 -25.27 40.65
C ILE A 853 -32.15 -24.41 41.87
N THR A 854 -33.22 -23.64 41.75
CA THR A 854 -33.83 -22.96 42.90
C THR A 854 -34.44 -24.05 43.78
N ILE A 855 -33.70 -24.45 44.81
CA ILE A 855 -34.18 -25.38 45.83
C ILE A 855 -35.43 -24.76 46.47
N GLY A 856 -36.55 -25.48 46.41
CA GLY A 856 -37.82 -24.96 46.91
C GLY A 856 -37.81 -24.82 48.43
N THR A 857 -38.07 -23.60 48.91
CA THR A 857 -38.59 -23.36 50.26
C THR A 857 -40.02 -22.84 50.15
N SER A 858 -40.92 -23.42 50.93
CA SER A 858 -42.37 -23.26 50.77
C SER A 858 -42.94 -22.01 51.44
N SER A 859 -43.75 -21.25 50.71
CA SER A 859 -44.82 -20.41 51.28
C SER A 859 -45.98 -20.27 50.29
N SER A 860 -47.23 -20.38 50.79
CA SER A 860 -48.47 -20.52 50.00
C SER A 860 -48.93 -19.22 49.31
N PRO A 861 -49.89 -19.29 48.34
CA PRO A 861 -50.19 -18.19 47.44
C PRO A 861 -51.36 -17.29 47.86
N SER A 862 -51.49 -16.14 47.19
CA SER A 862 -52.70 -15.29 47.18
C SER A 862 -53.05 -14.86 45.75
N LEU A 863 -54.33 -14.94 45.37
CA LEU A 863 -54.82 -14.64 44.02
C LEU A 863 -55.08 -13.14 43.81
N SER A 864 -54.95 -12.68 42.56
CA SER A 864 -55.90 -11.74 41.94
C SER A 864 -55.73 -11.74 40.41
N SER A 865 -56.84 -11.90 39.67
CA SER A 865 -56.85 -11.92 38.20
C SER A 865 -56.76 -10.52 37.58
N ILE A 866 -56.16 -10.43 36.39
CA ILE A 866 -56.84 -10.21 35.09
C ILE A 866 -55.89 -10.65 33.97
#